data_AF-A0A662WSZ3-F1
#
_entry.id   AF-A0A662WSZ3-F1
#
_cell.length_a   1.000
_cell.length_b   1.000
_cell.length_c   1.000
_cell.angle_alpha   90.00
_cell.angle_beta   90.00
_cell.angle_gamma   90.00
#
_symmetry.space_group_name_H-M   'P 1'
#
loop_
_entity.id
_entity.type
_entity.pdbx_description
1 polymer ?
#
loop_
_entity_poly.entity_id
_entity_poly.type
_entity_poly.pdbx_seq_one_letter_code
_entity_poly.pdbx_strand_id
1 'polypeptide(L)'
;GKVAGMAFDIHAPSPPSDVWKQLVQHPNVIVTPHIGALTKDAQQKVARDLAYKVNDALAGKSFKGVLNAPNIDFGKREEFLPLLSLAEKLGSMQAQLLDDSRLSRVLVVSEGPKVTSSELAGQLVKGVLKGLLSHMLEEEVTFTNAKQIAEVMGIQTVEHKHEEASGSGFSDQLTVIFEKENGTSKKITGTVFGKNQLRLVAFDDLPMDAIPSGSMLLFNNTDQPGVLHKVTSVLAKNQINIGCFGLAREESGAAAVSVLNVDEAIPDSVMEELEALDMLTHLRRVNLLELNTALSGGVWEKFLKPKDASVVVDEAAAQEGESVAVVRHPKPRVKPASPNFGSGPCKKRPGYSLAALSDVALGRSHRSTLGKGLLEESIVRSKKILKLPKDYHLGIVPASDTGAFEMAMWSMLGERPVDICYWETFGKQWFKDATTELKLDNVTEFSAPFGELPDLSKVNCDHDVLFTWNGTTSGVRVPNADWIPDDRKGLVFNDATSAAFAMDMPWHKIDVCTFSWQKVLGGEGGHGVIILSPRAVERLESFVPENRPMPKIFRMTNAATGKFNKGIFEGSTINTPSMLCVEDYLDALRWAESVGGMDGLVEISQRNLKVVEDFAAENSRWFKFLAADKAIRSSTSVCLLIDGFSKDQVKQMQKLLEQEQVAFDIGSYRDAPPGLRIWCGATVETKDLEALLPWIKWAYLEVKSSSEDAKAE
;
A
#
# COMPACT_ATOMS: atom_id res chain seq x y z
N GLY A 1 11.38 40.72 26.82
CA GLY A 1 10.50 41.24 25.77
C GLY A 1 9.07 41.31 26.28
N LYS A 2 8.05 41.32 25.40
CA LYS A 2 6.63 41.27 25.80
C LYS A 2 6.26 40.01 26.60
N VAL A 3 7.01 38.92 26.43
CA VAL A 3 6.93 37.68 27.21
C VAL A 3 8.19 37.55 28.07
N ALA A 4 8.03 37.21 29.35
CA ALA A 4 9.12 37.09 30.32
C ALA A 4 9.90 35.76 30.20
N GLY A 5 9.21 34.67 29.84
CA GLY A 5 9.78 33.34 29.59
C GLY A 5 8.73 32.39 28.99
N MET A 6 9.17 31.22 28.52
CA MET A 6 8.33 30.24 27.82
C MET A 6 8.73 28.80 28.19
N ALA A 7 7.77 27.87 28.23
CA ALA A 7 8.04 26.45 28.45
C ALA A 7 7.28 25.60 27.44
N PHE A 8 7.98 24.64 26.82
CA PHE A 8 7.43 23.70 25.84
C PHE A 8 7.58 22.27 26.32
N ASP A 9 6.51 21.47 26.24
CA ASP A 9 6.58 20.01 26.46
C ASP A 9 6.18 19.28 25.17
N ILE A 10 7.04 19.36 24.16
CA ILE A 10 6.78 18.83 22.81
C ILE A 10 8.03 18.19 22.22
N HIS A 11 7.85 17.31 21.23
CA HIS A 11 8.98 16.81 20.44
C HIS A 11 9.51 17.89 19.51
N ALA A 12 10.83 17.87 19.26
CA ALA A 12 11.42 18.75 18.26
C ALA A 12 10.85 18.42 16.87
N PRO A 13 10.53 19.43 16.03
CA PRO A 13 10.20 19.20 14.64
C PRO A 13 11.35 18.47 13.94
N SER A 14 11.03 17.59 12.99
CA SER A 14 12.02 16.80 12.24
C SER A 14 11.89 17.09 10.73
N PRO A 15 12.87 17.80 10.11
CA PRO A 15 14.10 18.32 10.71
C PRO A 15 13.87 19.58 11.58
N PRO A 16 14.75 19.87 12.56
CA PRO A 16 14.61 21.06 13.41
C PRO A 16 14.80 22.33 12.59
N SER A 17 13.79 23.20 12.58
CA SER A 17 13.89 24.51 11.93
C SER A 17 14.91 25.40 12.66
N ASP A 18 15.47 26.39 11.97
CA ASP A 18 16.42 27.32 12.58
C ASP A 18 15.76 28.19 13.66
N VAL A 19 14.47 28.48 13.51
CA VAL A 19 13.65 29.14 14.53
C VAL A 19 13.59 28.29 15.80
N TRP A 20 13.34 26.98 15.67
CA TRP A 20 13.34 26.06 16.80
C TRP A 20 14.69 26.02 17.51
N LYS A 21 15.79 25.93 16.75
CA LYS A 21 17.16 25.94 17.30
C LYS A 21 17.46 27.21 18.08
N GLN A 22 17.03 28.38 17.60
CA GLN A 22 17.20 29.65 18.31
C GLN A 22 16.34 29.73 19.57
N LEU A 23 15.11 29.22 19.53
CA LEU A 23 14.20 29.19 20.67
C LEU A 23 14.74 28.34 21.83
N VAL A 24 15.23 27.12 21.55
CA VAL A 24 15.74 26.23 22.61
C VAL A 24 17.05 26.71 23.23
N GLN A 25 17.78 27.61 22.57
CA GLN A 25 19.00 28.23 23.08
C GLN A 25 18.74 29.48 23.94
N HIS A 26 17.51 30.00 23.96
CA HIS A 26 17.19 31.21 24.70
C HIS A 26 17.11 30.94 26.21
N PRO A 27 17.79 31.72 27.08
CA PRO A 27 17.94 31.42 28.51
C PRO A 27 16.62 31.42 29.31
N ASN A 28 15.59 32.10 28.81
CA ASN A 28 14.25 32.11 29.42
C ASN A 28 13.28 31.11 28.78
N VAL A 29 13.77 30.12 28.01
CA VAL A 29 12.96 29.08 27.38
C VAL A 29 13.33 27.71 27.96
N ILE A 30 12.34 26.96 28.45
CA ILE A 30 12.49 25.59 28.95
C ILE A 30 11.82 24.65 27.96
N VAL A 31 12.47 23.55 27.59
CA VAL A 31 11.88 22.53 26.73
C VAL A 31 12.05 21.15 27.34
N THR A 32 10.96 20.37 27.37
CA THR A 32 10.95 18.97 27.73
C THR A 32 10.41 18.12 26.56
N PRO A 33 10.93 16.91 26.33
CA PRO A 33 10.60 16.11 25.15
C PRO A 33 9.28 15.35 25.33
N HIS A 34 8.16 16.09 25.46
CA HIS A 34 6.80 15.55 25.60
C HIS A 34 6.66 14.54 26.75
N ILE A 35 7.17 14.91 27.93
CA ILE A 35 7.26 14.05 29.11
C ILE A 35 6.01 14.12 30.01
N GLY A 36 5.04 14.99 29.73
CA GLY A 36 3.88 15.23 30.59
C GLY A 36 3.02 13.99 30.85
N ALA A 37 2.97 13.05 29.91
CA ALA A 37 2.28 11.76 30.06
C ALA A 37 3.22 10.56 30.37
N LEU A 38 4.52 10.81 30.52
CA LEU A 38 5.57 9.80 30.73
C LEU A 38 5.73 9.44 32.22
N THR A 39 4.61 9.38 32.95
CA THR A 39 4.56 8.95 34.34
C THR A 39 4.00 7.54 34.44
N LYS A 40 4.47 6.76 35.44
CA LYS A 40 3.98 5.39 35.66
C LYS A 40 2.45 5.36 35.85
N ASP A 41 1.92 6.33 36.58
CA ASP A 41 0.48 6.40 36.89
C ASP A 41 -0.35 6.72 35.64
N ALA A 42 0.11 7.64 34.78
CA ALA A 42 -0.56 7.94 33.52
C ALA A 42 -0.56 6.73 32.58
N GLN A 43 0.58 6.05 32.43
CA GLN A 43 0.70 4.85 31.58
C GLN A 43 -0.16 3.69 32.11
N GLN A 44 -0.20 3.46 33.43
CA GLN A 44 -1.06 2.45 34.03
C GLN A 44 -2.55 2.75 33.84
N LYS A 45 -2.95 4.02 33.99
CA LYS A 45 -4.34 4.45 33.76
C LYS A 45 -4.75 4.22 32.31
N VAL A 46 -3.91 4.63 31.35
CA VAL A 46 -4.15 4.41 29.91
C VAL A 46 -4.26 2.92 29.58
N ALA A 47 -3.36 2.09 30.12
CA ALA A 47 -3.39 0.65 29.89
C ALA A 47 -4.67 -0.02 30.44
N ARG A 48 -5.12 0.38 31.64
CA ARG A 48 -6.38 -0.12 32.22
C ARG A 48 -7.59 0.34 31.42
N ASP A 49 -7.65 1.61 31.07
CA ASP A 49 -8.74 2.17 30.26
C ASP A 49 -8.84 1.47 28.90
N LEU A 50 -7.69 1.18 28.26
CA LEU A 50 -7.65 0.44 27.00
C LEU A 50 -8.13 -1.02 27.18
N ALA A 51 -7.69 -1.70 28.24
CA ALA A 51 -8.11 -3.08 28.52
C ALA A 51 -9.63 -3.19 28.73
N TYR A 52 -10.24 -2.25 29.46
CA TYR A 52 -11.70 -2.21 29.62
C TYR A 52 -12.41 -1.94 28.30
N LYS A 53 -11.93 -0.97 27.50
CA LYS A 53 -12.53 -0.66 26.19
C LYS A 53 -12.46 -1.84 25.22
N VAL A 54 -11.34 -2.56 25.19
CA VAL A 54 -11.18 -3.76 24.35
C VAL A 54 -12.13 -4.87 24.83
N ASN A 55 -12.23 -5.09 26.15
CA ASN A 55 -13.16 -6.06 26.71
C ASN A 55 -14.63 -5.72 26.38
N ASP A 56 -15.02 -4.45 26.53
CA ASP A 56 -16.38 -4.00 26.25
C ASP A 56 -16.70 -4.11 24.76
N ALA A 57 -15.76 -3.79 23.87
CA ALA A 57 -15.90 -3.98 22.43
C ALA A 57 -16.08 -5.46 22.05
N LEU A 58 -15.22 -6.36 22.58
CA LEU A 58 -15.31 -7.80 22.31
C LEU A 58 -16.58 -8.43 22.90
N ALA A 59 -17.10 -7.87 24.00
CA ALA A 59 -18.33 -8.31 24.63
C ALA A 59 -19.60 -7.68 24.03
N GLY A 60 -19.48 -6.87 22.97
CA GLY A 60 -20.61 -6.19 22.33
C GLY A 60 -21.33 -5.17 23.23
N LYS A 61 -20.64 -4.63 24.25
CA LYS A 61 -21.16 -3.59 25.14
C LYS A 61 -20.86 -2.21 24.56
N SER A 62 -21.52 -1.18 25.09
CA SER A 62 -21.14 0.21 24.76
C SER A 62 -19.75 0.55 25.29
N PHE A 63 -18.92 1.18 24.46
CA PHE A 63 -17.56 1.62 24.82
C PHE A 63 -17.34 3.07 24.36
N LYS A 64 -16.40 3.78 25.00
CA LYS A 64 -16.09 5.20 24.72
C LYS A 64 -14.66 5.35 24.23
N GLY A 65 -14.40 6.38 23.43
CA GLY A 65 -13.05 6.71 22.96
C GLY A 65 -12.63 5.94 21.70
N VAL A 66 -13.60 5.63 20.85
CA VAL A 66 -13.36 5.16 19.49
C VAL A 66 -12.86 6.34 18.67
N LEU A 67 -11.68 6.18 18.08
CA LEU A 67 -11.11 7.20 17.21
C LEU A 67 -11.84 7.18 15.87
N ASN A 68 -12.06 6.00 15.28
CA ASN A 68 -12.41 5.91 13.85
C ASN A 68 -13.82 5.42 13.57
N ALA A 69 -14.73 5.49 14.55
CA ALA A 69 -16.12 5.15 14.33
C ALA A 69 -17.07 5.93 15.26
N PRO A 70 -18.32 6.14 14.84
CA PRO A 70 -19.31 6.87 15.62
C PRO A 70 -19.49 6.19 16.99
N ASN A 71 -19.68 7.01 18.04
CA ASN A 71 -19.81 6.55 19.43
C ASN A 71 -21.22 5.97 19.67
N ILE A 72 -21.58 4.98 18.85
CA ILE A 72 -22.85 4.26 18.83
C ILE A 72 -22.58 2.86 19.37
N ASP A 73 -23.52 2.33 20.14
CA ASP A 73 -23.48 0.95 20.64
C ASP A 73 -23.46 0.00 19.42
N PHE A 74 -22.27 -0.49 19.03
CA PHE A 74 -22.04 -1.26 17.80
C PHE A 74 -22.92 -2.50 17.72
N GLY A 75 -23.36 -3.04 18.86
CA GLY A 75 -24.25 -4.19 18.93
C GLY A 75 -25.70 -3.92 18.55
N LYS A 76 -26.13 -2.66 18.35
CA LYS A 76 -27.57 -2.34 18.25
C LYS A 76 -28.12 -1.89 16.91
N ARG A 77 -27.38 -1.25 15.98
CA ARG A 77 -28.08 -0.62 14.84
C ARG A 77 -27.22 -0.38 13.58
N GLU A 78 -27.03 -1.40 12.74
CA GLU A 78 -26.49 -1.23 11.36
C GLU A 78 -27.31 -0.21 10.55
N GLU A 79 -28.58 0.01 10.91
CA GLU A 79 -29.54 0.88 10.21
C GLU A 79 -29.17 2.37 10.18
N PHE A 80 -28.31 2.86 11.08
CA PHE A 80 -27.92 4.28 11.13
C PHE A 80 -26.64 4.61 10.36
N LEU A 81 -25.85 3.60 9.98
CA LEU A 81 -24.60 3.81 9.24
C LEU A 81 -24.80 4.57 7.92
N PRO A 82 -25.85 4.29 7.12
CA PRO A 82 -26.10 5.06 5.90
C PRO A 82 -26.35 6.55 6.16
N LEU A 83 -27.05 6.90 7.25
CA LEU A 83 -27.36 8.31 7.59
C LEU A 83 -26.11 9.07 8.05
N LEU A 84 -25.23 8.41 8.80
CA LEU A 84 -23.94 8.98 9.19
C LEU A 84 -23.01 9.13 7.98
N SER A 85 -23.03 8.14 7.09
CA SER A 85 -22.29 8.20 5.83
C SER A 85 -22.76 9.34 4.95
N LEU A 86 -24.09 9.56 4.89
CA LEU A 86 -24.68 10.69 4.19
C LEU A 86 -24.18 12.01 4.79
N ALA A 87 -24.29 12.19 6.12
CA ALA A 87 -23.87 13.40 6.80
C ALA A 87 -22.40 13.78 6.51
N GLU A 88 -21.49 12.81 6.59
CA GLU A 88 -20.07 13.02 6.27
C GLU A 88 -19.84 13.35 4.79
N LYS A 89 -20.51 12.65 3.87
CA LYS A 89 -20.41 12.93 2.44
C LYS A 89 -20.94 14.32 2.08
N LEU A 90 -22.03 14.78 2.70
CA LEU A 90 -22.55 16.13 2.49
C LEU A 90 -21.56 17.19 3.01
N GLY A 91 -20.96 16.99 4.19
CA GLY A 91 -19.93 17.90 4.71
C GLY A 91 -18.67 17.96 3.84
N SER A 92 -18.19 16.79 3.40
CA SER A 92 -17.04 16.63 2.51
C SER A 92 -17.27 17.26 1.14
N MET A 93 -18.48 17.11 0.59
CA MET A 93 -18.88 17.72 -0.66
C MET A 93 -18.87 19.24 -0.56
N GLN A 94 -19.55 19.81 0.45
CA GLN A 94 -19.60 21.28 0.57
C GLN A 94 -18.23 21.90 0.84
N ALA A 95 -17.34 21.23 1.58
CA ALA A 95 -15.99 21.75 1.83
C ALA A 95 -15.21 22.00 0.54
N GLN A 96 -15.34 21.10 -0.44
CA GLN A 96 -14.69 21.21 -1.74
C GLN A 96 -15.35 22.26 -2.66
N LEU A 97 -16.54 22.75 -2.28
CA LEU A 97 -17.26 23.81 -2.99
C LEU A 97 -17.06 25.19 -2.35
N LEU A 98 -16.33 25.27 -1.23
CA LEU A 98 -15.99 26.55 -0.61
C LEU A 98 -15.07 27.36 -1.53
N ASP A 99 -15.21 28.67 -1.45
CA ASP A 99 -14.25 29.63 -2.00
C ASP A 99 -13.34 30.11 -0.86
N ASP A 100 -12.52 31.13 -1.10
CA ASP A 100 -11.59 31.68 -0.11
C ASP A 100 -12.27 32.37 1.09
N SER A 101 -13.61 32.39 1.15
CA SER A 101 -14.34 33.03 2.24
C SER A 101 -14.42 32.13 3.47
N ARG A 102 -14.20 32.71 4.65
CA ARG A 102 -14.27 31.98 5.93
C ARG A 102 -15.69 31.55 6.26
N LEU A 103 -15.82 30.32 6.75
CA LEU A 103 -17.09 29.77 7.26
C LEU A 103 -17.39 30.33 8.65
N SER A 104 -18.61 30.85 8.85
CA SER A 104 -19.07 31.38 10.13
C SER A 104 -19.95 30.37 10.86
N ARG A 105 -20.81 29.64 10.13
CA ARG A 105 -21.80 28.73 10.74
C ARG A 105 -22.08 27.51 9.86
N VAL A 106 -22.19 26.35 10.51
CA VAL A 106 -22.71 25.10 9.96
C VAL A 106 -24.05 24.81 10.59
N LEU A 107 -25.10 24.78 9.78
CA LEU A 107 -26.45 24.41 10.19
C LEU A 107 -26.83 23.05 9.58
N VAL A 108 -27.33 22.15 10.42
CA VAL A 108 -27.81 20.83 10.02
C VAL A 108 -29.29 20.73 10.35
N VAL A 109 -30.14 20.60 9.33
CA VAL A 109 -31.59 20.45 9.46
C VAL A 109 -31.95 19.01 9.14
N SER A 110 -32.50 18.30 10.12
CA SER A 110 -32.94 16.91 10.02
C SER A 110 -34.46 16.86 10.02
N GLU A 111 -35.06 16.26 9.00
CA GLU A 111 -36.51 16.12 8.88
C GLU A 111 -36.89 14.67 8.64
N GLY A 112 -37.76 14.11 9.49
CA GLY A 112 -38.18 12.71 9.43
C GLY A 112 -37.80 11.86 10.65
N PRO A 113 -38.45 10.71 10.85
CA PRO A 113 -38.40 9.96 12.11
C PRO A 113 -37.06 9.27 12.37
N LYS A 114 -36.31 8.82 11.34
CA LYS A 114 -35.01 8.17 11.55
C LYS A 114 -33.92 9.19 11.84
N VAL A 115 -33.87 10.28 11.07
CA VAL A 115 -32.85 11.33 11.23
C VAL A 115 -33.03 12.15 12.52
N THR A 116 -34.24 12.23 13.05
CA THR A 116 -34.51 12.89 14.33
C THR A 116 -34.45 11.95 15.55
N SER A 117 -34.15 10.66 15.34
CA SER A 117 -34.01 9.68 16.44
C SER A 117 -33.06 10.18 17.53
N SER A 118 -33.43 9.93 18.79
CA SER A 118 -32.59 10.21 19.95
C SER A 118 -31.25 9.45 19.89
N GLU A 119 -31.19 8.32 19.20
CA GLU A 119 -29.97 7.53 18.97
C GLU A 119 -28.96 8.26 18.07
N LEU A 120 -29.42 9.15 17.17
CA LEU A 120 -28.59 9.95 16.25
C LEU A 120 -28.30 11.37 16.73
N ALA A 121 -28.80 11.75 17.91
CA ALA A 121 -28.72 13.13 18.37
C ALA A 121 -27.29 13.69 18.39
N GLY A 122 -27.06 14.77 17.61
CA GLY A 122 -25.75 15.41 17.47
C GLY A 122 -24.70 14.59 16.69
N GLN A 123 -24.99 13.35 16.30
CA GLN A 123 -24.07 12.52 15.50
C GLN A 123 -24.05 12.94 14.04
N LEU A 124 -25.21 13.36 13.49
CA LEU A 124 -25.28 13.89 12.12
C LEU A 124 -24.46 15.18 11.99
N VAL A 125 -24.54 16.08 12.97
CA VAL A 125 -23.69 17.28 13.04
C VAL A 125 -22.21 16.90 13.05
N LYS A 126 -21.81 15.92 13.87
CA LYS A 126 -20.42 15.45 13.92
C LYS A 126 -19.97 14.82 12.60
N GLY A 127 -20.84 14.08 11.92
CA GLY A 127 -20.58 13.53 10.59
C GLY A 127 -20.30 14.64 9.58
N VAL A 128 -21.18 15.64 9.51
CA VAL A 128 -21.00 16.83 8.66
C VAL A 128 -19.68 17.53 8.95
N LEU A 129 -19.38 17.79 10.22
CA LEU A 129 -18.14 18.46 10.62
C LEU A 129 -16.90 17.63 10.32
N LYS A 130 -16.96 16.30 10.51
CA LYS A 130 -15.88 15.41 10.13
C LYS A 130 -15.60 15.50 8.64
N GLY A 131 -16.64 15.40 7.81
CA GLY A 131 -16.53 15.53 6.36
C GLY A 131 -15.94 16.89 5.95
N LEU A 132 -16.41 17.97 6.57
CA LEU A 132 -15.91 19.33 6.33
C LEU A 132 -14.43 19.47 6.69
N LEU A 133 -14.09 19.21 7.95
CA LEU A 133 -12.79 19.53 8.52
C LEU A 133 -11.68 18.62 7.97
N SER A 134 -12.01 17.42 7.48
CA SER A 134 -11.04 16.52 6.84
C SER A 134 -10.44 17.09 5.55
N HIS A 135 -11.09 18.08 4.92
CA HIS A 135 -10.52 18.82 3.77
C HIS A 135 -9.82 20.12 4.18
N MET A 136 -10.01 20.58 5.42
CA MET A 136 -9.43 21.84 5.91
C MET A 136 -8.15 21.64 6.72
N LEU A 137 -7.91 20.42 7.24
CA LEU A 137 -6.85 20.14 8.20
C LEU A 137 -6.01 18.93 7.74
N GLU A 138 -4.71 19.00 8.00
CA GLU A 138 -3.78 17.87 7.83
C GLU A 138 -3.88 16.85 8.97
N GLU A 139 -4.39 17.26 10.13
CA GLU A 139 -4.58 16.41 11.30
C GLU A 139 -5.81 15.49 11.16
N GLU A 140 -5.75 14.30 11.77
CA GLU A 140 -6.84 13.32 11.70
C GLU A 140 -8.12 13.83 12.39
N VAL A 141 -9.18 14.04 11.60
CA VAL A 141 -10.51 14.42 12.10
C VAL A 141 -11.38 13.19 12.30
N THR A 142 -11.96 13.09 13.50
CA THR A 142 -12.78 11.98 13.96
C THR A 142 -14.17 12.46 14.39
N PHE A 143 -15.14 11.54 14.47
CA PHE A 143 -16.46 11.85 15.06
C PHE A 143 -16.37 12.37 16.51
N THR A 144 -15.27 12.06 17.21
CA THR A 144 -15.06 12.43 18.60
C THR A 144 -14.50 13.86 18.73
N ASN A 145 -13.56 14.26 17.86
CA ASN A 145 -12.91 15.58 17.95
C ASN A 145 -13.54 16.67 17.05
N ALA A 146 -14.32 16.31 16.02
CA ALA A 146 -14.78 17.25 14.99
C ALA A 146 -15.49 18.49 15.54
N LYS A 147 -16.36 18.32 16.55
CA LYS A 147 -17.08 19.45 17.16
C LYS A 147 -16.14 20.40 17.90
N GLN A 148 -15.20 19.86 18.68
CA GLN A 148 -14.23 20.67 19.43
C GLN A 148 -13.32 21.46 18.47
N ILE A 149 -12.90 20.83 17.38
CA ILE A 149 -12.09 21.48 16.35
C ILE A 149 -12.87 22.63 15.69
N ALA A 150 -14.13 22.40 15.31
CA ALA A 150 -14.98 23.45 14.72
C ALA A 150 -15.14 24.66 15.67
N GLU A 151 -15.35 24.41 16.97
CA GLU A 151 -15.44 25.47 17.98
C GLU A 151 -14.14 26.28 18.10
N VAL A 152 -12.97 25.61 18.07
CA VAL A 152 -11.66 26.28 18.08
C VAL A 152 -11.44 27.13 16.83
N MET A 153 -11.94 26.68 15.67
CA MET A 153 -11.89 27.42 14.41
C MET A 153 -12.91 28.58 14.35
N GLY A 154 -13.76 28.73 15.38
CA GLY A 154 -14.79 29.76 15.45
C GLY A 154 -16.02 29.48 14.59
N ILE A 155 -16.22 28.23 14.17
CA ILE A 155 -17.37 27.81 13.36
C ILE A 155 -18.53 27.49 14.31
N GLN A 156 -19.61 28.26 14.25
CA GLN A 156 -20.81 27.99 15.02
C GLN A 156 -21.54 26.76 14.46
N THR A 157 -22.03 25.89 15.34
CA THR A 157 -22.79 24.69 14.93
C THR A 157 -24.22 24.77 15.42
N VAL A 158 -25.19 24.53 14.53
CA VAL A 158 -26.63 24.56 14.83
C VAL A 158 -27.29 23.29 14.30
N GLU A 159 -28.18 22.70 15.09
CA GLU A 159 -28.96 21.51 14.72
C GLU A 159 -30.46 21.84 14.84
N HIS A 160 -31.22 21.69 13.74
CA HIS A 160 -32.67 21.77 13.73
C HIS A 160 -33.26 20.39 13.44
N LYS A 161 -34.34 20.02 14.13
CA LYS A 161 -35.00 18.72 14.01
C LYS A 161 -36.50 18.90 13.87
N HIS A 162 -37.08 18.23 12.87
CA HIS A 162 -38.52 18.16 12.65
C HIS A 162 -38.92 16.69 12.48
N GLU A 163 -39.80 16.18 13.34
CA GLU A 163 -40.19 14.76 13.32
C GLU A 163 -40.98 14.40 12.04
N GLU A 164 -41.72 15.37 11.50
CA GLU A 164 -42.43 15.25 10.23
C GLU A 164 -41.63 15.93 9.12
N ALA A 165 -41.47 15.23 7.99
CA ALA A 165 -40.89 15.81 6.79
C ALA A 165 -41.86 16.85 6.21
N SER A 166 -41.50 18.12 6.31
CA SER A 166 -42.39 19.21 5.89
C SER A 166 -42.28 19.43 4.38
N GLY A 167 -43.29 19.00 3.63
CA GLY A 167 -43.44 19.31 2.19
C GLY A 167 -42.46 18.61 1.23
N SER A 168 -41.60 17.70 1.69
CA SER A 168 -40.69 16.93 0.83
C SER A 168 -41.26 15.54 0.48
N GLY A 169 -40.86 15.01 -0.68
CA GLY A 169 -41.28 13.68 -1.15
C GLY A 169 -40.58 12.50 -0.45
N PHE A 170 -39.79 12.74 0.59
CA PHE A 170 -38.92 11.74 1.23
C PHE A 170 -39.26 11.57 2.71
N SER A 171 -39.18 10.32 3.22
CA SER A 171 -39.49 10.03 4.63
C SER A 171 -38.48 10.63 5.60
N ASP A 172 -37.22 10.69 5.18
CA ASP A 172 -36.10 11.19 5.96
C ASP A 172 -35.19 12.01 5.05
N GLN A 173 -34.82 13.21 5.47
CA GLN A 173 -33.87 14.04 4.74
C GLN A 173 -32.95 14.81 5.68
N LEU A 174 -31.75 15.07 5.18
CA LEU A 174 -30.71 15.80 5.86
C LEU A 174 -30.27 16.97 4.99
N THR A 175 -30.54 18.19 5.45
CA THR A 175 -30.10 19.42 4.81
C THR A 175 -28.91 20.00 5.58
N VAL A 176 -27.83 20.29 4.87
CA VAL A 176 -26.64 20.94 5.42
C VAL A 176 -26.52 22.32 4.81
N ILE A 177 -26.34 23.33 5.65
CA ILE A 177 -26.23 24.74 5.25
C ILE A 177 -24.93 25.30 5.81
N PHE A 178 -24.05 25.76 4.93
CA PHE A 178 -22.80 26.43 5.27
C PHE A 178 -22.96 27.92 5.02
N GLU A 179 -22.87 28.70 6.09
CA GLU A 179 -22.91 30.16 6.03
C GLU A 179 -21.51 30.73 6.20
N LYS A 180 -21.19 31.69 5.35
CA LYS A 180 -19.88 32.34 5.31
C LYS A 180 -19.93 33.71 5.98
N GLU A 181 -18.78 34.24 6.37
CA GLU A 181 -18.69 35.57 7.00
C GLU A 181 -19.10 36.72 6.06
N ASN A 182 -19.01 36.51 4.75
CA ASN A 182 -19.47 37.47 3.75
C ASN A 182 -21.00 37.49 3.57
N GLY A 183 -21.75 36.70 4.36
CA GLY A 183 -23.22 36.62 4.33
C GLY A 183 -23.78 35.68 3.25
N THR A 184 -22.95 35.08 2.41
CA THR A 184 -23.39 34.04 1.47
C THR A 184 -23.60 32.71 2.19
N SER A 185 -24.48 31.88 1.65
CA SER A 185 -24.70 30.53 2.14
C SER A 185 -24.82 29.54 0.99
N LYS A 186 -24.47 28.28 1.26
CA LYS A 186 -24.65 27.15 0.36
C LYS A 186 -25.45 26.09 1.08
N LYS A 187 -26.44 25.52 0.42
CA LYS A 187 -27.30 24.48 0.99
C LYS A 187 -27.25 23.23 0.11
N ILE A 188 -27.15 22.06 0.71
CA ILE A 188 -27.36 20.79 0.00
C ILE A 188 -28.23 19.86 0.83
N THR A 189 -29.11 19.11 0.18
CA THR A 189 -30.03 18.19 0.86
C THR A 189 -29.86 16.79 0.30
N GLY A 190 -29.74 15.80 1.19
CA GLY A 190 -29.66 14.39 0.84
C GLY A 190 -30.63 13.52 1.62
N THR A 191 -30.80 12.29 1.15
CA THR A 191 -31.61 11.24 1.78
C THR A 191 -30.94 9.87 1.63
N VAL A 192 -31.43 8.88 2.38
CA VAL A 192 -31.10 7.46 2.21
C VAL A 192 -32.33 6.76 1.66
N PHE A 193 -32.26 6.33 0.41
CA PHE A 193 -33.29 5.55 -0.24
C PHE A 193 -33.14 4.05 0.10
N GLY A 194 -34.26 3.40 0.41
CA GLY A 194 -34.28 1.98 0.80
C GLY A 194 -33.47 1.72 2.08
N LYS A 195 -32.53 0.77 2.01
CA LYS A 195 -31.64 0.45 3.15
C LYS A 195 -30.38 1.31 3.18
N ASN A 196 -29.66 1.40 2.06
CA ASN A 196 -28.28 1.92 2.04
C ASN A 196 -27.99 2.87 0.85
N GLN A 197 -28.97 3.23 0.01
CA GLN A 197 -28.68 4.00 -1.21
C GLN A 197 -28.70 5.49 -0.92
N LEU A 198 -27.53 6.13 -0.90
CA LEU A 198 -27.42 7.57 -0.68
C LEU A 198 -27.88 8.33 -1.92
N ARG A 199 -28.62 9.43 -1.71
CA ARG A 199 -29.07 10.34 -2.76
C ARG A 199 -28.93 11.79 -2.34
N LEU A 200 -28.46 12.61 -3.26
CA LEU A 200 -28.50 14.06 -3.20
C LEU A 200 -29.78 14.50 -3.91
N VAL A 201 -30.69 15.13 -3.17
CA VAL A 201 -32.07 15.44 -3.61
C VAL A 201 -32.31 16.91 -3.90
N ALA A 202 -31.46 17.78 -3.36
CA ALA A 202 -31.46 19.19 -3.72
C ALA A 202 -30.05 19.80 -3.60
N PHE A 203 -29.79 20.77 -4.47
CA PHE A 203 -28.62 21.65 -4.40
C PHE A 203 -29.12 23.08 -4.39
N ASP A 204 -28.78 23.79 -3.31
CA ASP A 204 -29.46 24.99 -2.84
C ASP A 204 -30.97 24.73 -2.68
N ASP A 205 -31.82 25.38 -3.48
CA ASP A 205 -33.27 25.14 -3.51
C ASP A 205 -33.73 24.42 -4.79
N LEU A 206 -32.78 23.97 -5.62
CA LEU A 206 -33.07 23.27 -6.87
C LEU A 206 -33.14 21.75 -6.64
N PRO A 207 -34.23 21.08 -7.03
CA PRO A 207 -34.33 19.62 -6.98
C PRO A 207 -33.28 18.95 -7.87
N MET A 208 -32.74 17.83 -7.41
CA MET A 208 -31.75 17.04 -8.15
C MET A 208 -31.86 15.55 -7.81
N ASP A 209 -31.33 14.68 -8.66
CA ASP A 209 -31.07 13.28 -8.33
C ASP A 209 -29.61 12.97 -8.70
N ALA A 210 -28.76 12.86 -7.68
CA ALA A 210 -27.36 12.49 -7.86
C ALA A 210 -26.89 11.57 -6.73
N ILE A 211 -25.84 10.78 -6.98
CA ILE A 211 -25.28 9.87 -5.99
C ILE A 211 -24.04 10.53 -5.38
N PRO A 212 -24.01 10.82 -4.06
CA PRO A 212 -22.81 11.37 -3.43
C PRO A 212 -21.78 10.25 -3.22
N SER A 213 -21.03 9.90 -4.26
CA SER A 213 -20.01 8.84 -4.21
C SER A 213 -18.90 9.05 -5.23
N GLY A 214 -17.71 8.56 -4.91
CA GLY A 214 -16.57 8.51 -5.83
C GLY A 214 -16.09 9.89 -6.31
N SER A 215 -15.62 9.94 -7.56
CA SER A 215 -15.20 11.16 -8.22
C SER A 215 -16.38 11.81 -8.94
N MET A 216 -16.54 13.13 -8.74
CA MET A 216 -17.65 13.91 -9.25
C MET A 216 -17.15 15.19 -9.91
N LEU A 217 -17.78 15.58 -11.02
CA LEU A 217 -17.61 16.89 -11.66
C LEU A 217 -18.87 17.73 -11.42
N LEU A 218 -18.69 18.91 -10.86
CA LEU A 218 -19.76 19.87 -10.62
C LEU A 218 -19.49 21.15 -11.41
N PHE A 219 -20.53 21.71 -12.02
CA PHE A 219 -20.45 22.99 -12.71
C PHE A 219 -21.82 23.66 -12.82
N ASN A 220 -21.77 24.98 -12.95
CA ASN A 220 -22.91 25.81 -13.27
C ASN A 220 -22.89 26.17 -14.74
N ASN A 221 -24.06 26.25 -15.36
CA ASN A 221 -24.22 26.68 -16.75
C ASN A 221 -25.59 27.35 -16.96
N THR A 222 -25.75 28.05 -18.09
CA THR A 222 -27.09 28.33 -18.62
C THR A 222 -27.56 27.10 -19.39
N ASP A 223 -28.77 26.63 -19.11
CA ASP A 223 -29.29 25.41 -19.73
C ASP A 223 -29.71 25.66 -21.19
N GLN A 224 -28.80 25.37 -22.11
CA GLN A 224 -28.98 25.56 -23.54
C GLN A 224 -28.44 24.36 -24.33
N PRO A 225 -28.95 24.13 -25.56
CA PRO A 225 -28.46 23.06 -26.40
C PRO A 225 -26.93 23.08 -26.56
N GLY A 226 -26.29 21.92 -26.38
CA GLY A 226 -24.86 21.73 -26.62
C GLY A 226 -23.94 21.89 -25.41
N VAL A 227 -24.41 22.37 -24.25
CA VAL A 227 -23.59 22.44 -23.02
C VAL A 227 -23.11 21.04 -22.61
N LEU A 228 -24.06 20.13 -22.39
CA LEU A 228 -23.75 18.77 -21.96
C LEU A 228 -22.90 18.05 -23.02
N HIS A 229 -23.20 18.22 -24.31
CA HIS A 229 -22.40 17.65 -25.39
C HIS A 229 -20.95 18.11 -25.35
N LYS A 230 -20.66 19.39 -25.11
CA LYS A 230 -19.28 19.87 -25.01
C LYS A 230 -18.55 19.29 -23.80
N VAL A 231 -19.21 19.25 -22.64
CA VAL A 231 -18.64 18.65 -21.43
C VAL A 231 -18.38 17.16 -21.63
N THR A 232 -19.37 16.42 -22.12
CA THR A 232 -19.23 14.98 -22.37
C THR A 232 -18.25 14.70 -23.51
N SER A 233 -18.08 15.60 -24.48
CA SER A 233 -17.05 15.47 -25.52
C SER A 233 -15.65 15.60 -24.95
N VAL A 234 -15.41 16.56 -24.05
CA VAL A 234 -14.12 16.68 -23.35
C VAL A 234 -13.85 15.45 -22.49
N LEU A 235 -14.84 14.98 -21.73
CA LEU A 235 -14.69 13.76 -20.92
C LEU A 235 -14.47 12.51 -21.80
N ALA A 236 -15.23 12.35 -22.88
CA ALA A 236 -15.10 11.23 -23.80
C ALA A 236 -13.76 11.24 -24.55
N LYS A 237 -13.30 12.41 -25.00
CA LYS A 237 -11.97 12.61 -25.61
C LYS A 237 -10.85 12.14 -24.67
N ASN A 238 -11.04 12.34 -23.37
CA ASN A 238 -10.11 11.93 -22.32
C ASN A 238 -10.44 10.54 -21.71
N GLN A 239 -11.36 9.79 -22.33
CA GLN A 239 -11.79 8.44 -21.92
C GLN A 239 -12.28 8.35 -20.45
N ILE A 240 -12.93 9.41 -19.95
CA ILE A 240 -13.53 9.43 -18.62
C ILE A 240 -14.99 9.00 -18.75
N ASN A 241 -15.34 7.85 -18.16
CA ASN A 241 -16.71 7.37 -18.19
C ASN A 241 -17.60 8.11 -17.19
N ILE A 242 -18.88 8.31 -17.56
CA ILE A 242 -19.89 8.95 -16.70
C ILE A 242 -20.83 7.86 -16.18
N GLY A 243 -20.78 7.59 -14.88
CA GLY A 243 -21.64 6.61 -14.22
C GLY A 243 -23.02 7.15 -13.85
N CYS A 244 -23.14 8.45 -13.60
CA CYS A 244 -24.41 9.10 -13.27
C CYS A 244 -24.38 10.58 -13.65
N PHE A 245 -25.54 11.14 -14.02
CA PHE A 245 -25.73 12.55 -14.31
C PHE A 245 -26.96 13.08 -13.59
N GLY A 246 -26.79 14.14 -12.81
CA GLY A 246 -27.84 14.91 -12.19
C GLY A 246 -27.84 16.35 -12.70
N LEU A 247 -29.02 16.87 -13.06
CA LEU A 247 -29.22 18.26 -13.48
C LEU A 247 -30.25 18.91 -12.56
N ALA A 248 -29.89 20.04 -11.96
CA ALA A 248 -30.78 20.87 -11.16
C ALA A 248 -31.02 22.20 -11.89
N ARG A 249 -32.28 22.51 -12.22
CA ARG A 249 -32.71 23.75 -12.90
C ARG A 249 -34.12 24.16 -12.46
N GLU A 250 -34.42 25.45 -12.44
CA GLU A 250 -35.79 25.94 -12.16
C GLU A 250 -36.71 25.70 -13.36
N GLU A 251 -36.34 26.28 -14.51
CA GLU A 251 -37.08 26.18 -15.77
C GLU A 251 -36.10 25.97 -16.94
N SER A 252 -36.61 25.52 -18.09
CA SER A 252 -35.81 25.37 -19.30
C SER A 252 -35.22 26.72 -19.72
N GLY A 253 -33.89 26.79 -19.94
CA GLY A 253 -33.21 28.04 -20.31
C GLY A 253 -32.68 28.86 -19.14
N ALA A 254 -32.95 28.45 -17.89
CA ALA A 254 -32.45 29.12 -16.69
C ALA A 254 -31.01 28.70 -16.33
N ALA A 255 -30.47 29.29 -15.25
CA ALA A 255 -29.24 28.80 -14.64
C ALA A 255 -29.45 27.38 -14.10
N ALA A 256 -28.48 26.51 -14.33
CA ALA A 256 -28.51 25.12 -13.93
C ALA A 256 -27.21 24.72 -13.22
N VAL A 257 -27.33 23.73 -12.34
CA VAL A 257 -26.21 23.04 -11.71
C VAL A 257 -26.20 21.61 -12.22
N SER A 258 -25.07 21.20 -12.77
CA SER A 258 -24.85 19.85 -13.29
C SER A 258 -23.89 19.10 -12.39
N VAL A 259 -24.17 17.82 -12.15
CA VAL A 259 -23.36 16.90 -11.37
C VAL A 259 -23.13 15.64 -12.20
N LEU A 260 -21.88 15.31 -12.46
CA LEU A 260 -21.50 14.07 -13.15
C LEU A 260 -20.69 13.20 -12.19
N ASN A 261 -21.17 11.99 -11.90
CA ASN A 261 -20.32 10.96 -11.29
C ASN A 261 -19.49 10.31 -12.39
N VAL A 262 -18.19 10.27 -12.19
CA VAL A 262 -17.24 9.67 -13.14
C VAL A 262 -16.52 8.50 -12.50
N ASP A 263 -16.20 7.49 -13.31
CA ASP A 263 -15.57 6.25 -12.82
C ASP A 263 -14.08 6.44 -12.54
N GLU A 264 -13.44 7.39 -13.25
CA GLU A 264 -12.04 7.77 -13.09
C GLU A 264 -11.88 9.13 -12.40
N ALA A 265 -10.76 9.30 -11.69
CA ALA A 265 -10.34 10.61 -11.20
C ALA A 265 -10.07 11.56 -12.38
N ILE A 266 -10.57 12.80 -12.30
CA ILE A 266 -10.46 13.80 -13.36
C ILE A 266 -9.07 14.45 -13.32
N PRO A 267 -8.21 14.25 -14.33
CA PRO A 267 -6.87 14.85 -14.39
C PRO A 267 -6.91 16.38 -14.51
N ASP A 268 -5.85 17.06 -14.07
CA ASP A 268 -5.75 18.52 -14.14
C ASP A 268 -5.86 19.03 -15.59
N SER A 269 -5.27 18.32 -16.55
CA SER A 269 -5.35 18.68 -17.99
C SER A 269 -6.78 18.67 -18.53
N VAL A 270 -7.65 17.81 -17.99
CA VAL A 270 -9.07 17.75 -18.38
C VAL A 270 -9.85 18.88 -17.74
N MET A 271 -9.51 19.23 -16.48
CA MET A 271 -10.07 20.41 -15.83
C MET A 271 -9.72 21.68 -16.61
N GLU A 272 -8.47 21.85 -17.04
CA GLU A 272 -8.05 22.98 -17.88
C GLU A 272 -8.83 23.06 -19.20
N GLU A 273 -9.07 21.91 -19.86
CA GLU A 273 -9.87 21.86 -21.09
C GLU A 273 -11.35 22.20 -20.85
N LEU A 274 -11.91 21.77 -19.72
CA LEU A 274 -13.27 22.11 -19.31
C LEU A 274 -13.39 23.59 -18.91
N GLU A 275 -12.39 24.16 -18.24
CA GLU A 275 -12.34 25.59 -17.88
C GLU A 275 -12.25 26.49 -19.11
N ALA A 276 -11.64 26.00 -20.20
CA ALA A 276 -11.60 26.69 -21.49
C ALA A 276 -12.98 26.74 -22.18
N LEU A 277 -14.00 26.07 -21.66
CA LEU A 277 -15.38 26.20 -22.14
C LEU A 277 -16.04 27.42 -21.48
N ASP A 278 -16.10 28.55 -22.20
CA ASP A 278 -16.68 29.84 -21.75
C ASP A 278 -18.13 29.77 -21.19
N MET A 279 -18.82 28.65 -21.39
CA MET A 279 -20.19 28.42 -20.95
C MET A 279 -20.33 27.77 -19.56
N LEU A 280 -19.20 27.39 -18.94
CA LEU A 280 -19.17 26.80 -17.61
C LEU A 280 -18.72 27.83 -16.58
N THR A 281 -19.34 27.82 -15.41
CA THR A 281 -18.95 28.62 -14.25
C THR A 281 -18.90 27.72 -13.02
N HIS A 282 -18.13 28.11 -12.00
CA HIS A 282 -17.99 27.34 -10.76
C HIS A 282 -17.66 25.84 -10.96
N LEU A 283 -16.83 25.54 -11.97
CA LEU A 283 -16.34 24.19 -12.22
C LEU A 283 -15.53 23.69 -11.02
N ARG A 284 -15.90 22.53 -10.48
CA ARG A 284 -15.27 21.90 -9.31
C ARG A 284 -15.19 20.40 -9.51
N ARG A 285 -14.00 19.83 -9.29
CA ARG A 285 -13.86 18.40 -9.02
C ARG A 285 -14.16 18.16 -7.54
N VAL A 286 -14.97 17.15 -7.25
CA VAL A 286 -15.30 16.72 -5.90
C VAL A 286 -14.95 15.25 -5.79
N ASN A 287 -14.06 14.91 -4.85
CA ASN A 287 -13.71 13.54 -4.55
C ASN A 287 -14.26 13.18 -3.18
N LEU A 288 -15.22 12.27 -3.15
CA LEU A 288 -15.82 11.79 -1.90
C LEU A 288 -15.12 10.50 -1.51
N LEU A 289 -14.46 10.53 -0.35
CA LEU A 289 -13.96 9.33 0.30
C LEU A 289 -15.16 8.45 0.66
N GLU A 290 -15.10 7.17 0.30
CA GLU A 290 -16.03 6.21 0.86
C GLU A 290 -15.69 6.06 2.34
N LEU A 291 -16.63 6.42 3.22
CA LEU A 291 -16.58 5.85 4.56
C LEU A 291 -16.53 4.34 4.38
N ASN A 292 -15.66 3.69 5.15
CA ASN A 292 -15.71 2.25 5.33
C ASN A 292 -16.95 1.88 6.17
N THR A 293 -18.14 2.18 5.65
CA THR A 293 -19.45 1.72 6.11
C THR A 293 -19.78 0.34 5.51
N ALA A 294 -18.81 -0.29 4.85
CA ALA A 294 -18.92 -1.61 4.25
C ALA A 294 -19.04 -2.72 5.32
N LEU A 295 -20.24 -2.82 5.91
CA LEU A 295 -20.84 -4.11 6.25
C LEU A 295 -21.42 -4.82 5.02
N SER A 296 -21.27 -4.25 3.83
CA SER A 296 -21.46 -4.93 2.56
C SER A 296 -20.18 -4.86 1.75
N GLY A 297 -19.40 -5.95 1.73
CA GLY A 297 -18.23 -6.10 0.85
C GLY A 297 -16.85 -6.06 1.49
N GLY A 298 -16.72 -5.90 2.81
CA GLY A 298 -15.45 -6.06 3.50
C GLY A 298 -14.90 -7.49 3.38
N VAL A 299 -13.57 -7.63 3.32
CA VAL A 299 -12.80 -8.90 3.26
C VAL A 299 -13.29 -9.97 4.25
N TRP A 300 -13.95 -9.56 5.33
CA TRP A 300 -14.52 -10.41 6.39
C TRP A 300 -15.78 -11.20 6.00
N GLU A 301 -16.60 -10.76 5.04
CA GLU A 301 -17.81 -11.50 4.65
C GLU A 301 -17.52 -12.86 3.98
N LYS A 302 -16.34 -13.01 3.35
CA LYS A 302 -15.88 -14.29 2.77
C LYS A 302 -15.60 -15.36 3.83
N PHE A 303 -15.36 -14.97 5.08
CA PHE A 303 -14.97 -15.90 6.14
C PHE A 303 -16.14 -16.37 7.03
N LEU A 304 -17.34 -15.80 6.88
CA LEU A 304 -18.45 -16.01 7.83
C LEU A 304 -19.76 -16.53 7.24
N LYS A 305 -19.82 -16.93 5.96
CA LYS A 305 -21.03 -17.59 5.41
C LYS A 305 -20.78 -19.06 5.04
N PRO A 306 -21.63 -20.00 5.50
CA PRO A 306 -21.60 -21.40 5.08
C PRO A 306 -21.86 -21.53 3.57
N LYS A 307 -21.15 -22.46 2.92
CA LYS A 307 -21.39 -22.87 1.53
C LYS A 307 -22.79 -23.49 1.41
N ASP A 308 -23.66 -22.88 0.61
CA ASP A 308 -24.47 -23.54 -0.43
C ASP A 308 -25.53 -22.57 -1.01
N ALA A 309 -25.49 -22.36 -2.33
CA ALA A 309 -26.65 -22.35 -3.24
C ALA A 309 -26.22 -21.96 -4.67
N SER A 310 -26.56 -22.85 -5.59
CA SER A 310 -26.51 -22.84 -7.06
C SER A 310 -26.56 -21.49 -7.79
N VAL A 311 -25.64 -21.34 -8.75
CA VAL A 311 -25.66 -20.35 -9.84
C VAL A 311 -26.56 -20.86 -10.97
N VAL A 312 -27.48 -20.02 -11.45
CA VAL A 312 -28.14 -20.17 -12.76
C VAL A 312 -27.77 -18.94 -13.58
N VAL A 313 -27.21 -19.17 -14.77
CA VAL A 313 -26.85 -18.16 -15.76
C VAL A 313 -27.98 -18.12 -16.78
N ASP A 314 -28.45 -16.93 -17.14
CA ASP A 314 -29.36 -16.75 -18.28
C ASP A 314 -28.78 -15.72 -19.25
N GLU A 315 -28.61 -16.16 -20.50
CA GLU A 315 -28.21 -15.36 -21.65
C GLU A 315 -29.45 -14.86 -22.38
N ALA A 316 -29.46 -13.57 -22.76
CA ALA A 316 -29.86 -13.05 -24.09
C ALA A 316 -30.46 -11.64 -23.98
N ALA A 317 -29.89 -10.70 -24.73
CA ALA A 317 -30.54 -10.08 -25.90
C ALA A 317 -29.71 -8.89 -26.39
N ALA A 318 -29.23 -8.99 -27.63
CA ALA A 318 -28.63 -7.91 -28.38
C ALA A 318 -29.72 -7.03 -29.01
N GLN A 319 -29.45 -5.72 -29.17
CA GLN A 319 -30.01 -4.93 -30.25
C GLN A 319 -29.07 -3.79 -30.66
N GLU A 320 -29.12 -3.51 -31.97
CA GLU A 320 -28.14 -2.84 -32.80
C GLU A 320 -28.18 -1.31 -32.69
N GLY A 321 -27.00 -0.69 -32.78
CA GLY A 321 -26.78 0.71 -33.06
C GLY A 321 -25.40 0.86 -33.69
N GLU A 322 -25.30 1.61 -34.79
CA GLU A 322 -24.13 1.73 -35.67
C GLU A 322 -22.82 1.91 -34.88
N SER A 323 -22.01 0.86 -34.85
CA SER A 323 -20.72 0.86 -34.18
C SER A 323 -19.63 1.36 -35.14
N VAL A 324 -18.93 2.42 -34.75
CA VAL A 324 -17.51 2.55 -35.11
C VAL A 324 -16.87 1.22 -34.71
N ALA A 325 -16.26 0.52 -35.66
CA ALA A 325 -15.71 -0.81 -35.43
C ALA A 325 -14.49 -0.70 -34.51
N VAL A 326 -14.72 -0.63 -33.20
CA VAL A 326 -13.67 -0.91 -32.21
C VAL A 326 -13.28 -2.36 -32.45
N VAL A 327 -12.10 -2.58 -33.01
CA VAL A 327 -11.54 -3.93 -33.17
C VAL A 327 -11.23 -4.44 -31.76
N ARG A 328 -12.23 -4.99 -31.07
CA ARG A 328 -12.02 -5.67 -29.80
C ARG A 328 -11.37 -6.99 -30.09
N HIS A 329 -10.14 -7.18 -29.60
CA HIS A 329 -9.46 -8.44 -29.70
C HIS A 329 -10.20 -9.46 -28.82
N PRO A 330 -10.44 -10.69 -29.32
CA PRO A 330 -11.15 -11.69 -28.55
C PRO A 330 -10.35 -12.02 -27.29
N LYS A 331 -11.00 -11.88 -26.13
CA LYS A 331 -10.40 -12.22 -24.84
C LYS A 331 -9.98 -13.69 -24.82
N PRO A 332 -8.82 -14.02 -24.23
CA PRO A 332 -8.47 -15.41 -23.95
C PRO A 332 -9.54 -16.09 -23.08
N ARG A 333 -9.77 -17.38 -23.27
CA ARG A 333 -10.80 -18.13 -22.52
C ARG A 333 -10.29 -18.67 -21.18
N VAL A 334 -8.98 -18.89 -21.06
CA VAL A 334 -8.37 -19.53 -19.88
C VAL A 334 -7.75 -18.43 -19.02
N LYS A 335 -8.22 -18.31 -17.77
CA LYS A 335 -7.64 -17.43 -16.75
C LYS A 335 -6.67 -18.22 -15.88
N PRO A 336 -5.61 -17.61 -15.34
CA PRO A 336 -4.78 -18.26 -14.32
C PRO A 336 -5.64 -18.59 -13.09
N ALA A 337 -5.31 -19.68 -12.41
CA ALA A 337 -5.98 -20.06 -11.16
C ALA A 337 -5.64 -19.09 -10.02
N SER A 338 -4.49 -18.41 -10.10
CA SER A 338 -4.09 -17.33 -9.22
C SER A 338 -3.64 -16.10 -10.01
N PRO A 339 -4.19 -14.91 -9.72
CA PRO A 339 -3.75 -13.66 -10.35
C PRO A 339 -2.51 -13.03 -9.68
N ASN A 340 -1.92 -13.68 -8.68
CA ASN A 340 -0.85 -13.07 -7.89
C ASN A 340 0.52 -13.31 -8.53
N PHE A 341 1.04 -12.31 -9.25
CA PHE A 341 2.34 -12.35 -9.91
C PHE A 341 3.29 -11.24 -9.46
N GLY A 342 2.97 -10.52 -8.38
CA GLY A 342 3.83 -9.51 -7.77
C GLY A 342 5.14 -10.10 -7.22
N SER A 343 6.22 -9.31 -7.28
CA SER A 343 7.57 -9.72 -6.87
C SER A 343 7.93 -9.40 -5.39
N GLY A 344 6.93 -9.28 -4.52
CA GLY A 344 7.12 -9.04 -3.08
C GLY A 344 6.04 -8.14 -2.47
N PRO A 345 5.18 -8.64 -1.56
CA PRO A 345 5.02 -10.06 -1.20
C PRO A 345 4.66 -10.93 -2.42
N CYS A 346 5.14 -12.17 -2.46
CA CYS A 346 4.91 -13.08 -3.58
C CYS A 346 3.76 -14.06 -3.30
N LYS A 347 3.25 -14.71 -4.35
CA LYS A 347 2.21 -15.76 -4.24
C LYS A 347 2.60 -16.79 -3.17
N LYS A 348 1.64 -17.18 -2.33
CA LYS A 348 1.75 -18.33 -1.41
C LYS A 348 1.95 -19.62 -2.21
N ARG A 349 2.53 -20.65 -1.57
CA ARG A 349 2.70 -21.96 -2.22
C ARG A 349 1.37 -22.53 -2.76
N PRO A 350 1.40 -23.40 -3.78
CA PRO A 350 0.22 -24.12 -4.23
C PRO A 350 -0.47 -24.87 -3.09
N GLY A 351 -1.80 -24.79 -3.05
CA GLY A 351 -2.63 -25.43 -2.01
C GLY A 351 -2.52 -24.81 -0.62
N TYR A 352 -1.97 -23.59 -0.49
CA TYR A 352 -1.91 -22.89 0.79
C TYR A 352 -3.30 -22.61 1.37
N SER A 353 -3.44 -22.73 2.69
CA SER A 353 -4.66 -22.40 3.43
C SER A 353 -4.32 -21.97 4.85
N LEU A 354 -4.86 -20.83 5.28
CA LEU A 354 -4.73 -20.37 6.67
C LEU A 354 -5.29 -21.39 7.67
N ALA A 355 -6.35 -22.11 7.30
CA ALA A 355 -6.97 -23.13 8.16
C ALA A 355 -6.09 -24.37 8.37
N ALA A 356 -5.03 -24.55 7.57
CA ALA A 356 -4.08 -25.64 7.71
C ALA A 356 -2.91 -25.31 8.65
N LEU A 357 -2.75 -24.03 9.06
CA LEU A 357 -1.71 -23.62 9.99
C LEU A 357 -2.07 -24.02 11.41
N SER A 358 -1.08 -24.43 12.19
CA SER A 358 -1.29 -24.75 13.61
C SER A 358 -1.48 -23.46 14.41
N ASP A 359 -2.48 -23.43 15.29
CA ASP A 359 -2.72 -22.33 16.23
C ASP A 359 -2.04 -22.55 17.59
N VAL A 360 -1.34 -23.67 17.77
CA VAL A 360 -0.82 -24.14 19.08
C VAL A 360 0.17 -23.18 19.72
N ALA A 361 0.82 -22.32 18.94
CA ALA A 361 1.78 -21.30 19.39
C ALA A 361 1.17 -19.89 19.52
N LEU A 362 -0.07 -19.66 19.07
CA LEU A 362 -0.70 -18.34 19.13
C LEU A 362 -0.97 -17.93 20.58
N GLY A 363 -0.64 -16.68 20.91
CA GLY A 363 -0.75 -16.15 22.28
C GLY A 363 0.25 -16.75 23.29
N ARG A 364 1.17 -17.61 22.86
CA ARG A 364 2.20 -18.22 23.73
C ARG A 364 3.55 -17.55 23.54
N SER A 365 4.37 -17.62 24.59
CA SER A 365 5.72 -17.06 24.55
C SER A 365 6.59 -17.76 23.50
N HIS A 366 7.18 -16.99 22.59
CA HIS A 366 8.24 -17.44 21.67
C HIS A 366 9.48 -18.00 22.40
N ARG A 367 9.65 -17.66 23.69
CA ARG A 367 10.75 -18.18 24.54
C ARG A 367 10.40 -19.48 25.26
N SER A 368 9.15 -19.95 25.17
CA SER A 368 8.77 -21.26 25.68
C SER A 368 9.46 -22.37 24.89
N THR A 369 9.52 -23.58 25.44
CA THR A 369 10.05 -24.77 24.74
C THR A 369 9.41 -24.97 23.37
N LEU A 370 8.09 -24.77 23.27
CA LEU A 370 7.38 -24.86 21.98
C LEU A 370 7.80 -23.75 21.03
N GLY A 371 7.73 -22.49 21.46
CA GLY A 371 8.02 -21.34 20.59
C GLY A 371 9.46 -21.37 20.07
N LYS A 372 10.41 -21.66 20.96
CA LYS A 372 11.82 -21.83 20.59
C LYS A 372 11.99 -23.03 19.64
N GLY A 373 11.33 -24.15 19.91
CA GLY A 373 11.40 -25.34 19.08
C GLY A 373 10.92 -25.13 17.64
N LEU A 374 9.83 -24.36 17.44
CA LEU A 374 9.33 -24.02 16.10
C LEU A 374 10.30 -23.10 15.34
N LEU A 375 10.88 -22.11 16.02
CA LEU A 375 11.90 -21.24 15.44
C LEU A 375 13.16 -22.05 15.07
N GLU A 376 13.60 -22.94 15.95
CA GLU A 376 14.73 -23.84 15.69
C GLU A 376 14.44 -24.80 14.53
N GLU A 377 13.24 -25.39 14.44
CA GLU A 377 12.81 -26.20 13.30
C GLU A 377 12.92 -25.41 11.99
N SER A 378 12.45 -24.16 11.98
CA SER A 378 12.50 -23.31 10.79
C SER A 378 13.94 -22.98 10.36
N ILE A 379 14.85 -22.80 11.32
CA ILE A 379 16.29 -22.64 11.07
C ILE A 379 16.87 -23.92 10.47
N VAL A 380 16.69 -25.07 11.13
CA VAL A 380 17.26 -26.36 10.70
C VAL A 380 16.79 -26.74 9.30
N ARG A 381 15.49 -26.61 9.00
CA ARG A 381 14.94 -26.89 7.67
C ARG A 381 15.49 -25.94 6.61
N SER A 382 15.55 -24.64 6.92
CA SER A 382 16.15 -23.65 6.00
C SER A 382 17.60 -24.01 5.67
N LYS A 383 18.43 -24.34 6.68
CA LYS A 383 19.82 -24.77 6.48
C LYS A 383 19.91 -26.01 5.58
N LYS A 384 19.05 -27.00 5.81
CA LYS A 384 19.01 -28.25 5.05
C LYS A 384 18.64 -28.01 3.59
N ILE A 385 17.56 -27.26 3.34
CA ILE A 385 17.09 -26.98 1.99
C ILE A 385 18.13 -26.15 1.23
N LEU A 386 18.67 -25.07 1.84
CA LEU A 386 19.72 -24.24 1.24
C LEU A 386 21.07 -24.95 1.08
N LYS A 387 21.21 -26.19 1.57
CA LYS A 387 22.45 -26.97 1.54
C LYS A 387 23.63 -26.24 2.20
N LEU A 388 23.38 -25.55 3.33
CA LEU A 388 24.41 -24.79 4.02
C LEU A 388 25.52 -25.69 4.58
N PRO A 389 26.78 -25.23 4.59
CA PRO A 389 27.85 -25.86 5.35
C PRO A 389 27.50 -25.96 6.84
N LYS A 390 28.01 -26.99 7.52
CA LYS A 390 27.63 -27.30 8.92
C LYS A 390 27.97 -26.16 9.89
N ASP A 391 29.11 -25.53 9.64
CA ASP A 391 29.72 -24.44 10.41
C ASP A 391 29.12 -23.06 10.11
N TYR A 392 28.18 -22.95 9.17
CA TYR A 392 27.43 -21.72 8.94
C TYR A 392 26.29 -21.59 9.96
N HIS A 393 26.04 -20.36 10.39
CA HIS A 393 24.96 -20.02 11.32
C HIS A 393 23.82 -19.35 10.56
N LEU A 394 22.57 -19.77 10.79
CA LEU A 394 21.37 -19.12 10.23
C LEU A 394 20.49 -18.64 11.39
N GLY A 395 20.14 -17.35 11.39
CA GLY A 395 19.36 -16.71 12.42
C GLY A 395 18.15 -15.97 11.86
N ILE A 396 17.10 -15.84 12.67
CA ILE A 396 15.88 -15.11 12.33
C ILE A 396 15.90 -13.79 13.09
N VAL A 397 15.74 -12.69 12.35
CA VAL A 397 15.91 -11.32 12.84
C VAL A 397 14.71 -10.44 12.46
N PRO A 398 14.42 -9.36 13.20
CA PRO A 398 13.28 -8.51 12.88
C PRO A 398 13.51 -7.62 11.65
N ALA A 399 12.42 -7.02 11.16
CA ALA A 399 12.40 -5.95 10.15
C ALA A 399 12.80 -6.38 8.73
N SER A 400 12.46 -7.62 8.35
CA SER A 400 12.73 -8.15 7.01
C SER A 400 14.22 -8.07 6.64
N ASP A 401 14.53 -8.12 5.34
CA ASP A 401 15.91 -8.18 4.86
C ASP A 401 16.62 -6.86 5.08
N THR A 402 15.90 -5.75 5.04
CA THR A 402 16.42 -4.45 5.46
C THR A 402 17.00 -4.52 6.87
N GLY A 403 16.28 -5.10 7.82
CA GLY A 403 16.81 -5.31 9.17
C GLY A 403 18.01 -6.26 9.22
N ALA A 404 18.01 -7.32 8.42
CA ALA A 404 19.09 -8.30 8.37
C ALA A 404 20.39 -7.75 7.74
N PHE A 405 20.27 -7.08 6.59
CA PHE A 405 21.41 -6.54 5.85
C PHE A 405 22.01 -5.33 6.57
N GLU A 406 21.17 -4.42 7.07
CA GLU A 406 21.62 -3.32 7.94
C GLU A 406 22.30 -3.85 9.20
N MET A 407 21.74 -4.88 9.85
CA MET A 407 22.38 -5.50 11.01
C MET A 407 23.81 -5.97 10.70
N ALA A 408 24.03 -6.55 9.52
CA ALA A 408 25.35 -6.95 9.07
C ALA A 408 26.25 -5.75 8.76
N MET A 409 25.77 -4.78 7.99
CA MET A 409 26.51 -3.58 7.59
C MET A 409 26.98 -2.79 8.81
N TRP A 410 26.07 -2.49 9.75
CA TRP A 410 26.36 -1.74 10.95
C TRP A 410 27.40 -2.43 11.81
N SER A 411 27.33 -3.76 11.92
CA SER A 411 28.17 -4.54 12.84
C SER A 411 29.56 -4.84 12.30
N MET A 412 29.72 -5.02 10.99
CA MET A 412 30.95 -5.61 10.42
C MET A 412 31.72 -4.71 9.46
N LEU A 413 31.13 -3.63 8.94
CA LEU A 413 31.83 -2.73 8.00
C LEU A 413 32.63 -1.64 8.72
N GLY A 414 33.77 -1.30 8.12
CA GLY A 414 34.69 -0.25 8.59
C GLY A 414 36.08 -0.75 8.99
N GLU A 415 36.30 -2.07 9.12
CA GLU A 415 37.64 -2.63 9.30
C GLU A 415 38.49 -2.51 8.02
N ARG A 416 37.83 -2.59 6.86
CA ARG A 416 38.43 -2.59 5.52
C ARG A 416 37.71 -1.58 4.63
N PRO A 417 38.34 -1.15 3.52
CA PRO A 417 37.61 -0.51 2.44
C PRO A 417 36.47 -1.40 1.95
N VAL A 418 35.45 -0.80 1.32
CA VAL A 418 34.23 -1.49 0.91
C VAL A 418 33.97 -1.25 -0.56
N ASP A 419 33.77 -2.32 -1.33
CA ASP A 419 33.32 -2.26 -2.71
C ASP A 419 31.84 -2.65 -2.77
N ILE A 420 30.99 -1.79 -3.30
CA ILE A 420 29.54 -2.02 -3.37
C ILE A 420 29.09 -2.08 -4.83
N CYS A 421 28.54 -3.22 -5.21
CA CYS A 421 28.07 -3.48 -6.57
C CYS A 421 26.53 -3.45 -6.62
N TYR A 422 25.96 -2.64 -7.51
CA TYR A 422 24.51 -2.59 -7.69
C TYR A 422 24.08 -2.28 -9.12
N TRP A 423 22.91 -2.77 -9.51
CA TRP A 423 22.32 -2.59 -10.85
C TRP A 423 20.79 -2.48 -10.78
N GLU A 424 20.32 -2.12 -9.60
CA GLU A 424 18.95 -2.20 -9.15
C GLU A 424 18.79 -1.36 -7.87
N THR A 425 17.57 -1.25 -7.35
CA THR A 425 17.22 -0.25 -6.34
C THR A 425 17.66 -0.61 -4.93
N PHE A 426 17.58 -1.89 -4.51
CA PHE A 426 17.94 -2.28 -3.14
C PHE A 426 19.45 -2.22 -2.92
N GLY A 427 20.26 -2.70 -3.86
CA GLY A 427 21.71 -2.55 -3.84
C GLY A 427 22.16 -1.09 -3.83
N LYS A 428 21.46 -0.21 -4.57
CA LYS A 428 21.70 1.24 -4.51
C LYS A 428 21.43 1.82 -3.12
N GLN A 429 20.41 1.30 -2.43
CA GLN A 429 20.10 1.68 -1.06
C GLN A 429 21.24 1.25 -0.12
N TRP A 430 21.80 0.04 -0.25
CA TRP A 430 22.98 -0.38 0.52
C TRP A 430 24.20 0.51 0.29
N PHE A 431 24.44 0.93 -0.96
CA PHE A 431 25.49 1.90 -1.27
C PHE A 431 25.25 3.25 -0.58
N LYS A 432 24.01 3.74 -0.63
CA LYS A 432 23.61 4.96 0.06
C LYS A 432 23.81 4.84 1.57
N ASP A 433 23.34 3.77 2.20
CA ASP A 433 23.44 3.61 3.65
C ASP A 433 24.90 3.49 4.11
N ALA A 434 25.76 2.82 3.34
CA ALA A 434 27.20 2.78 3.60
C ALA A 434 27.86 4.18 3.57
N THR A 435 27.44 5.04 2.63
CA THR A 435 28.07 6.35 2.40
C THR A 435 27.44 7.50 3.21
N THR A 436 26.13 7.47 3.45
CA THR A 436 25.40 8.57 4.11
C THR A 436 25.11 8.29 5.58
N GLU A 437 24.72 7.06 5.92
CA GLU A 437 24.33 6.70 7.28
C GLU A 437 25.52 6.20 8.10
N LEU A 438 26.26 5.22 7.55
CA LEU A 438 27.48 4.70 8.17
C LEU A 438 28.69 5.62 7.95
N LYS A 439 28.63 6.48 6.93
CA LYS A 439 29.68 7.44 6.57
C LYS A 439 31.07 6.80 6.49
N LEU A 440 31.16 5.66 5.81
CA LEU A 440 32.43 4.97 5.63
C LEU A 440 33.34 5.80 4.72
N ASP A 441 34.61 5.96 5.11
CA ASP A 441 35.56 6.82 4.40
C ASP A 441 36.02 6.25 3.05
N ASN A 442 36.05 4.92 2.91
CA ASN A 442 36.61 4.22 1.76
C ASN A 442 35.57 3.28 1.13
N VAL A 443 34.65 3.84 0.34
CA VAL A 443 33.63 3.08 -0.39
C VAL A 443 33.83 3.27 -1.90
N THR A 444 33.99 2.17 -2.62
CA THR A 444 34.04 2.15 -4.09
C THR A 444 32.68 1.74 -4.65
N GLU A 445 32.17 2.50 -5.61
CA GLU A 445 30.91 2.23 -6.29
C GLU A 445 31.13 1.46 -7.59
N PHE A 446 30.44 0.33 -7.75
CA PHE A 446 30.32 -0.40 -9.02
C PHE A 446 28.86 -0.46 -9.43
N SER A 447 28.43 0.42 -10.33
CA SER A 447 27.02 0.49 -10.74
C SER A 447 26.80 0.19 -12.22
N ALA A 448 25.61 -0.32 -12.55
CA ALA A 448 25.14 -0.46 -13.92
C ALA A 448 23.67 -0.04 -14.06
N PRO A 449 23.22 0.34 -15.27
CA PRO A 449 21.81 0.56 -15.55
C PRO A 449 20.95 -0.69 -15.31
N PHE A 450 19.64 -0.47 -15.21
CA PHE A 450 18.65 -1.55 -15.17
C PHE A 450 18.80 -2.49 -16.38
N GLY A 451 18.87 -3.80 -16.13
CA GLY A 451 19.02 -4.81 -17.17
C GLY A 451 20.46 -5.25 -17.44
N GLU A 452 21.44 -4.61 -16.79
CA GLU A 452 22.87 -4.89 -16.97
C GLU A 452 23.54 -5.26 -15.64
N LEU A 453 24.79 -5.73 -15.70
CA LEU A 453 25.69 -5.88 -14.55
C LEU A 453 26.88 -4.94 -14.70
N PRO A 454 27.43 -4.40 -13.59
CA PRO A 454 28.74 -3.77 -13.65
C PRO A 454 29.82 -4.81 -13.97
N ASP A 455 31.00 -4.34 -14.35
CA ASP A 455 32.15 -5.23 -14.56
C ASP A 455 32.69 -5.74 -13.22
N LEU A 456 32.13 -6.87 -12.76
CA LEU A 456 32.45 -7.51 -11.48
C LEU A 456 33.91 -8.00 -11.39
N SER A 457 34.61 -8.14 -12.53
CA SER A 457 36.02 -8.55 -12.54
C SER A 457 36.97 -7.48 -11.99
N LYS A 458 36.50 -6.24 -11.87
CA LYS A 458 37.26 -5.10 -11.32
C LYS A 458 37.12 -4.93 -9.81
N VAL A 459 36.26 -5.71 -9.16
CA VAL A 459 36.02 -5.64 -7.72
C VAL A 459 37.25 -6.14 -6.97
N ASN A 460 37.70 -5.41 -5.96
CA ASN A 460 38.81 -5.82 -5.12
C ASN A 460 38.32 -6.62 -3.92
N CYS A 461 38.42 -7.96 -3.96
CA CYS A 461 37.98 -8.80 -2.85
C CYS A 461 38.91 -8.80 -1.61
N ASP A 462 39.96 -7.98 -1.59
CA ASP A 462 40.64 -7.63 -0.33
C ASP A 462 39.86 -6.58 0.49
N HIS A 463 38.94 -5.87 -0.17
CA HIS A 463 37.90 -5.03 0.41
C HIS A 463 36.70 -5.90 0.81
N ASP A 464 35.90 -5.44 1.78
CA ASP A 464 34.60 -6.04 2.01
C ASP A 464 33.68 -5.75 0.81
N VAL A 465 32.97 -6.75 0.29
CA VAL A 465 32.18 -6.63 -0.94
C VAL A 465 30.70 -6.79 -0.65
N LEU A 466 29.87 -5.85 -1.08
CA LEU A 466 28.41 -5.92 -0.96
C LEU A 466 27.77 -5.95 -2.34
N PHE A 467 26.79 -6.84 -2.53
CA PHE A 467 25.97 -6.85 -3.75
C PHE A 467 24.62 -7.53 -3.51
N THR A 468 23.69 -7.39 -4.45
CA THR A 468 22.46 -8.19 -4.45
C THR A 468 22.64 -9.39 -5.38
N TRP A 469 22.33 -10.61 -4.94
CA TRP A 469 22.51 -11.78 -5.80
C TRP A 469 21.53 -11.77 -6.99
N ASN A 470 20.34 -11.24 -6.74
CA ASN A 470 19.30 -11.05 -7.74
C ASN A 470 18.63 -9.68 -7.57
N GLY A 471 18.81 -8.82 -8.57
CA GLY A 471 18.20 -7.51 -8.63
C GLY A 471 16.72 -7.60 -8.94
N THR A 472 15.88 -7.54 -7.90
CA THR A 472 14.42 -7.71 -8.03
C THR A 472 13.77 -6.61 -8.88
N THR A 473 14.38 -5.42 -8.98
CA THR A 473 13.82 -4.32 -9.79
C THR A 473 14.36 -4.28 -11.22
N SER A 474 15.46 -4.97 -11.50
CA SER A 474 16.10 -5.03 -12.82
C SER A 474 15.93 -6.36 -13.56
N GLY A 475 15.56 -7.42 -12.84
CA GLY A 475 15.47 -8.76 -13.39
C GLY A 475 16.81 -9.36 -13.78
N VAL A 476 17.88 -8.89 -13.14
CA VAL A 476 19.27 -9.30 -13.38
C VAL A 476 19.81 -10.03 -12.16
N ARG A 477 20.35 -11.23 -12.36
CA ARG A 477 21.07 -12.02 -11.36
C ARG A 477 22.56 -12.06 -11.65
N VAL A 478 23.35 -12.28 -10.60
CA VAL A 478 24.74 -12.68 -10.75
C VAL A 478 24.80 -14.09 -11.37
N PRO A 479 25.55 -14.29 -12.48
CA PRO A 479 25.55 -15.57 -13.19
C PRO A 479 26.33 -16.65 -12.44
N ASN A 480 27.44 -16.27 -11.80
CA ASN A 480 28.34 -17.12 -10.99
C ASN A 480 29.19 -16.24 -10.05
N ALA A 481 29.95 -16.87 -9.15
CA ALA A 481 30.88 -16.20 -8.24
C ALA A 481 32.37 -16.43 -8.61
N ASP A 482 32.69 -16.63 -9.89
CA ASP A 482 34.06 -16.91 -10.31
C ASP A 482 34.98 -15.68 -10.13
N TRP A 483 34.39 -14.48 -10.13
CA TRP A 483 35.05 -13.22 -9.85
C TRP A 483 35.41 -13.01 -8.37
N ILE A 484 34.93 -13.87 -7.46
CA ILE A 484 35.26 -13.85 -6.04
C ILE A 484 36.36 -14.89 -5.77
N PRO A 485 37.59 -14.49 -5.40
CA PRO A 485 38.67 -15.42 -5.07
C PRO A 485 38.41 -16.19 -3.77
N ASP A 486 38.93 -17.42 -3.68
CA ASP A 486 38.85 -18.24 -2.47
C ASP A 486 39.77 -17.72 -1.35
N ASP A 487 40.87 -17.08 -1.71
CA ASP A 487 41.88 -16.52 -0.80
C ASP A 487 41.66 -15.03 -0.47
N ARG A 488 40.49 -14.49 -0.83
CA ARG A 488 40.04 -13.12 -0.55
C ARG A 488 40.25 -12.73 0.92
N LYS A 489 40.61 -11.47 1.18
CA LYS A 489 40.77 -10.96 2.56
C LYS A 489 39.51 -10.32 3.13
N GLY A 490 38.72 -9.66 2.30
CA GLY A 490 37.45 -9.07 2.71
C GLY A 490 36.34 -10.10 2.89
N LEU A 491 35.28 -9.68 3.59
CA LEU A 491 34.04 -10.43 3.69
C LEU A 491 33.14 -10.13 2.51
N VAL A 492 32.41 -11.15 2.06
CA VAL A 492 31.41 -11.01 1.00
C VAL A 492 30.01 -11.03 1.59
N PHE A 493 29.25 -9.96 1.32
CA PHE A 493 27.88 -9.74 1.74
C PHE A 493 26.96 -9.82 0.51
N ASN A 494 25.95 -10.69 0.55
CA ASN A 494 24.93 -10.72 -0.49
C ASN A 494 23.49 -10.62 0.06
N ASP A 495 22.73 -9.69 -0.51
CA ASP A 495 21.27 -9.68 -0.40
C ASP A 495 20.73 -10.76 -1.35
N ALA A 496 20.19 -11.82 -0.77
CA ALA A 496 19.59 -12.93 -1.47
C ALA A 496 18.06 -12.95 -1.34
N THR A 497 17.42 -11.81 -1.02
CA THR A 497 15.98 -11.75 -0.74
C THR A 497 15.15 -12.41 -1.84
N SER A 498 15.53 -12.25 -3.11
CA SER A 498 14.85 -12.85 -4.27
C SER A 498 15.60 -14.01 -4.94
N ALA A 499 16.70 -14.45 -4.33
CA ALA A 499 17.59 -15.50 -4.86
C ALA A 499 17.64 -16.75 -3.97
N ALA A 500 17.61 -16.58 -2.65
CA ALA A 500 17.59 -17.69 -1.70
C ALA A 500 16.42 -18.62 -2.03
N PHE A 501 16.69 -19.94 -2.09
CA PHE A 501 15.77 -20.98 -2.54
C PHE A 501 15.47 -21.07 -4.05
N ALA A 502 16.07 -20.23 -4.89
CA ALA A 502 15.80 -20.23 -6.34
C ALA A 502 17.04 -20.20 -7.24
N MET A 503 18.22 -19.92 -6.67
CA MET A 503 19.47 -19.80 -7.42
C MET A 503 20.60 -20.50 -6.68
N ASP A 504 21.50 -21.14 -7.43
CA ASP A 504 22.70 -21.71 -6.83
C ASP A 504 23.61 -20.60 -6.31
N MET A 505 24.11 -20.78 -5.10
CA MET A 505 24.96 -19.84 -4.39
C MET A 505 26.12 -20.60 -3.75
N PRO A 506 27.37 -20.40 -4.20
CA PRO A 506 28.53 -21.11 -3.68
C PRO A 506 28.87 -20.59 -2.28
N TRP A 507 28.31 -21.24 -1.26
CA TRP A 507 28.38 -20.78 0.13
C TRP A 507 29.80 -20.49 0.63
N HIS A 508 30.81 -21.26 0.21
CA HIS A 508 32.22 -21.03 0.59
C HIS A 508 32.76 -19.64 0.17
N LYS A 509 32.13 -18.99 -0.83
CA LYS A 509 32.48 -17.64 -1.29
C LYS A 509 31.67 -16.53 -0.62
N ILE A 510 30.68 -16.89 0.18
CA ILE A 510 29.73 -15.96 0.80
C ILE A 510 29.93 -15.99 2.31
N ASP A 511 30.20 -14.82 2.89
CA ASP A 511 30.45 -14.70 4.32
C ASP A 511 29.20 -14.25 5.08
N VAL A 512 28.41 -13.38 4.46
CA VAL A 512 27.12 -12.91 4.98
C VAL A 512 26.08 -13.00 3.87
N CYS A 513 25.02 -13.74 4.12
CA CYS A 513 23.86 -13.79 3.23
C CYS A 513 22.60 -13.41 3.99
N THR A 514 21.76 -12.59 3.41
CA THR A 514 20.47 -12.24 4.01
C THR A 514 19.32 -12.50 3.05
N PHE A 515 18.14 -12.79 3.59
CA PHE A 515 16.90 -12.79 2.82
C PHE A 515 15.69 -12.56 3.73
N SER A 516 14.48 -12.65 3.18
CA SER A 516 13.23 -12.69 3.96
C SER A 516 12.24 -13.70 3.40
N TRP A 517 11.24 -14.03 4.21
CA TRP A 517 10.30 -15.13 3.89
C TRP A 517 9.36 -14.82 2.73
N GLN A 518 9.07 -13.55 2.45
CA GLN A 518 7.99 -13.12 1.53
C GLN A 518 8.27 -13.18 0.03
N LYS A 519 9.39 -13.76 -0.39
CA LYS A 519 9.70 -13.94 -1.81
C LYS A 519 9.57 -15.38 -2.28
N VAL A 520 10.67 -16.13 -2.41
CA VAL A 520 10.67 -17.44 -3.08
C VAL A 520 9.74 -18.46 -2.42
N LEU A 521 9.60 -18.41 -1.10
CA LEU A 521 8.72 -19.31 -0.35
C LEU A 521 7.31 -18.73 -0.12
N GLY A 522 7.07 -17.48 -0.52
CA GLY A 522 5.76 -16.83 -0.39
C GLY A 522 5.30 -16.60 1.05
N GLY A 523 6.20 -16.62 2.04
CA GLY A 523 5.87 -16.39 3.45
C GLY A 523 5.40 -14.96 3.74
N GLU A 524 5.03 -14.67 4.98
CA GLU A 524 4.76 -13.28 5.40
C GLU A 524 6.04 -12.46 5.59
N GLY A 525 5.95 -11.15 5.33
CA GLY A 525 7.05 -10.20 5.59
C GLY A 525 7.23 -9.88 7.07
N GLY A 526 8.26 -9.09 7.39
CA GLY A 526 8.57 -8.63 8.75
C GLY A 526 9.69 -9.39 9.44
N HIS A 527 10.07 -10.56 8.92
CA HIS A 527 11.14 -11.41 9.45
C HIS A 527 12.27 -11.53 8.42
N GLY A 528 13.43 -11.01 8.79
CA GLY A 528 14.67 -11.22 8.06
C GLY A 528 15.33 -12.53 8.48
N VAL A 529 16.17 -13.04 7.60
CA VAL A 529 17.07 -14.16 7.87
C VAL A 529 18.48 -13.68 7.58
N ILE A 530 19.40 -13.99 8.47
CA ILE A 530 20.84 -13.73 8.31
C ILE A 530 21.60 -15.03 8.44
N ILE A 531 22.49 -15.28 7.48
CA ILE A 531 23.39 -16.42 7.43
C ILE A 531 24.82 -15.90 7.53
N LEU A 532 25.60 -16.47 8.45
CA LEU A 532 26.98 -16.07 8.75
C LEU A 532 27.94 -17.24 8.59
N SER A 533 29.03 -17.02 7.86
CA SER A 533 30.18 -17.93 7.80
C SER A 533 31.03 -17.84 9.06
N PRO A 534 31.96 -18.79 9.28
CA PRO A 534 32.95 -18.66 10.35
C PRO A 534 33.77 -17.36 10.30
N ARG A 535 34.08 -16.85 9.10
CA ARG A 535 34.83 -15.59 8.93
C ARG A 535 34.00 -14.37 9.35
N ALA A 536 32.70 -14.37 9.06
CA ALA A 536 31.81 -13.31 9.53
C ALA A 536 31.63 -13.35 11.06
N VAL A 537 31.55 -14.55 11.66
CA VAL A 537 31.55 -14.70 13.12
C VAL A 537 32.86 -14.22 13.73
N GLU A 538 34.01 -14.54 13.14
CA GLU A 538 35.31 -14.04 13.57
C GLU A 538 35.36 -12.50 13.55
N ARG A 539 34.93 -11.88 12.43
CA ARG A 539 34.82 -10.41 12.32
C ARG A 539 33.97 -9.81 13.43
N LEU A 540 32.81 -10.41 13.75
CA LEU A 540 31.95 -9.92 14.82
C LEU A 540 32.62 -9.95 16.20
N GLU A 541 33.54 -10.89 16.44
CA GLU A 541 34.25 -10.99 17.70
C GLU A 541 35.56 -10.18 17.74
N SER A 542 36.20 -9.94 16.59
CA SER A 542 37.49 -9.26 16.49
C SER A 542 37.41 -7.77 16.21
N PHE A 543 36.29 -7.30 15.65
CA PHE A 543 36.10 -5.91 15.26
C PHE A 543 34.87 -5.29 15.93
N VAL A 544 35.05 -4.09 16.46
CA VAL A 544 33.99 -3.24 17.00
C VAL A 544 34.09 -1.89 16.31
N PRO A 545 33.08 -1.45 15.54
CA PRO A 545 33.13 -0.15 14.88
C PRO A 545 33.29 1.00 15.88
N GLU A 546 34.30 1.86 15.65
CA GLU A 546 34.54 3.03 16.48
C GLU A 546 33.45 4.09 16.28
N ASN A 547 33.04 4.77 17.36
CA ASN A 547 32.06 5.86 17.34
C ASN A 547 30.68 5.53 16.73
N ARG A 548 30.34 4.25 16.57
CA ARG A 548 29.04 3.79 16.04
C ARG A 548 28.23 3.11 17.15
N PRO A 549 27.32 3.83 17.85
CA PRO A 549 26.50 3.21 18.88
C PRO A 549 25.56 2.17 18.26
N MET A 550 25.67 0.91 18.70
CA MET A 550 24.91 -0.20 18.12
C MET A 550 23.49 -0.28 18.70
N PRO A 551 22.42 -0.13 17.90
CA PRO A 551 21.04 -0.35 18.34
C PRO A 551 20.86 -1.78 18.84
N LYS A 552 20.02 -1.99 19.86
CA LYS A 552 19.79 -3.32 20.44
C LYS A 552 19.36 -4.36 19.40
N ILE A 553 18.54 -3.96 18.43
CA ILE A 553 18.01 -4.84 17.39
C ILE A 553 19.09 -5.33 16.41
N PHE A 554 20.26 -4.70 16.36
CA PHE A 554 21.39 -5.08 15.49
C PHE A 554 22.51 -5.85 16.21
N ARG A 555 22.40 -6.06 17.53
CA ARG A 555 23.48 -6.69 18.31
C ARG A 555 23.49 -8.21 18.13
N MET A 556 24.50 -8.69 17.40
CA MET A 556 24.79 -10.12 17.22
C MET A 556 25.83 -10.67 18.20
N THR A 557 26.44 -9.81 19.02
CA THR A 557 27.35 -10.20 20.09
C THR A 557 26.77 -9.85 21.46
N ASN A 558 27.21 -10.58 22.49
CA ASN A 558 26.89 -10.26 23.86
C ASN A 558 27.67 -8.99 24.27
N ALA A 559 26.95 -7.93 24.63
CA ALA A 559 27.55 -6.64 24.96
C ALA A 559 28.54 -6.67 26.13
N ALA A 560 28.44 -7.66 27.04
CA ALA A 560 29.35 -7.79 28.18
C ALA A 560 30.62 -8.58 27.84
N THR A 561 30.53 -9.57 26.94
CA THR A 561 31.66 -10.48 26.64
C THR A 561 32.30 -10.24 25.28
N GLY A 562 31.64 -9.48 24.40
CA GLY A 562 32.04 -9.33 22.99
C GLY A 562 31.87 -10.60 22.15
N LYS A 563 31.37 -11.70 22.74
CA LYS A 563 31.26 -13.00 22.07
C LYS A 563 29.99 -13.15 21.25
N PHE A 564 30.08 -13.94 20.18
CA PHE A 564 28.97 -14.24 19.29
C PHE A 564 27.76 -14.80 20.04
N ASN A 565 26.58 -14.20 19.83
CA ASN A 565 25.35 -14.59 20.50
C ASN A 565 24.66 -15.74 19.75
N LYS A 566 25.12 -16.96 20.01
CA LYS A 566 24.59 -18.19 19.40
C LYS A 566 23.07 -18.36 19.55
N GLY A 567 22.47 -17.81 20.60
CA GLY A 567 21.04 -17.93 20.87
C GLY A 567 20.16 -17.48 19.69
N ILE A 568 20.54 -16.40 19.00
CA ILE A 568 19.81 -15.88 17.81
C ILE A 568 19.72 -16.94 16.70
N PHE A 569 20.73 -17.79 16.61
CA PHE A 569 20.92 -18.83 15.58
C PHE A 569 20.42 -20.21 16.06
N GLU A 570 19.83 -20.26 17.25
CA GLU A 570 19.26 -21.45 17.91
C GLU A 570 17.82 -21.17 18.36
N GLY A 571 17.11 -20.31 17.63
CA GLY A 571 15.69 -20.00 17.86
C GLY A 571 15.38 -18.97 18.96
N SER A 572 16.39 -18.33 19.56
CA SER A 572 16.20 -17.25 20.54
C SER A 572 16.28 -15.88 19.83
N THR A 573 15.16 -15.40 19.29
CA THR A 573 15.11 -14.11 18.59
C THR A 573 15.39 -12.90 19.50
N ILE A 574 15.88 -11.80 18.92
CA ILE A 574 16.26 -10.58 19.66
C ILE A 574 15.04 -9.93 20.34
N ASN A 575 13.92 -9.85 19.62
CA ASN A 575 12.63 -9.38 20.08
C ASN A 575 11.55 -10.44 19.78
N THR A 576 10.29 -10.12 20.12
CA THR A 576 9.15 -10.99 19.87
C THR A 576 8.84 -11.09 18.37
N PRO A 577 8.92 -12.28 17.75
CA PRO A 577 8.47 -12.50 16.38
C PRO A 577 6.97 -12.84 16.34
N SER A 578 6.34 -12.70 15.19
CA SER A 578 5.01 -13.29 14.96
C SER A 578 5.13 -14.81 14.84
N MET A 579 4.52 -15.55 15.77
CA MET A 579 4.49 -17.01 15.71
C MET A 579 3.54 -17.55 14.62
N LEU A 580 2.55 -16.76 14.20
CA LEU A 580 1.72 -17.11 13.04
C LEU A 580 2.56 -17.14 11.76
N CYS A 581 3.44 -16.16 11.58
CA CYS A 581 4.36 -16.12 10.44
C CYS A 581 5.40 -17.24 10.50
N VAL A 582 5.79 -17.69 11.69
CA VAL A 582 6.68 -18.87 11.85
C VAL A 582 5.99 -20.14 11.35
N GLU A 583 4.73 -20.36 11.71
CA GLU A 583 3.95 -21.50 11.21
C GLU A 583 3.71 -21.43 9.69
N ASP A 584 3.41 -20.23 9.16
CA ASP A 584 3.31 -19.96 7.73
C ASP A 584 4.61 -20.29 6.98
N TYR A 585 5.75 -19.91 7.55
CA TYR A 585 7.07 -20.21 6.97
C TYR A 585 7.42 -21.70 7.07
N LEU A 586 7.10 -22.35 8.19
CA LEU A 586 7.29 -23.81 8.35
C LEU A 586 6.44 -24.61 7.35
N ASP A 587 5.21 -24.17 7.10
CA ASP A 587 4.35 -24.75 6.06
C ASP A 587 4.98 -24.62 4.66
N ALA A 588 5.53 -23.45 4.32
CA ALA A 588 6.25 -23.25 3.07
C ALA A 588 7.53 -24.12 2.97
N LEU A 589 8.28 -24.28 4.07
CA LEU A 589 9.48 -25.13 4.11
C LEU A 589 9.15 -26.62 3.93
N ARG A 590 8.06 -27.10 4.56
CA ARG A 590 7.60 -28.49 4.40
C ARG A 590 7.15 -28.78 2.96
N TRP A 591 6.50 -27.82 2.32
CA TRP A 591 6.18 -27.91 0.90
C TRP A 591 7.44 -27.86 0.02
N ALA A 592 8.40 -26.98 0.33
CA ALA A 592 9.67 -26.93 -0.39
C ALA A 592 10.38 -28.30 -0.37
N GLU A 593 10.37 -29.00 0.77
CA GLU A 593 10.89 -30.37 0.86
C GLU A 593 10.08 -31.36 -0.01
N SER A 594 8.75 -31.26 -0.03
CA SER A 594 7.90 -32.19 -0.80
C SER A 594 8.05 -32.03 -2.31
N VAL A 595 8.47 -30.86 -2.80
CA VAL A 595 8.77 -30.61 -4.22
C VAL A 595 10.22 -30.88 -4.60
N GLY A 596 11.03 -31.47 -3.70
CA GLY A 596 12.42 -31.86 -3.99
C GLY A 596 13.48 -30.93 -3.38
N GLY A 597 13.11 -30.07 -2.44
CA GLY A 597 14.02 -29.12 -1.80
C GLY A 597 14.54 -28.07 -2.79
N MET A 598 15.78 -27.61 -2.59
CA MET A 598 16.39 -26.57 -3.43
C MET A 598 16.34 -26.88 -4.93
N ASP A 599 16.71 -28.10 -5.32
CA ASP A 599 16.81 -28.47 -6.73
C ASP A 599 15.44 -28.42 -7.40
N GLY A 600 14.40 -28.89 -6.71
CA GLY A 600 13.02 -28.80 -7.19
C GLY A 600 12.51 -27.37 -7.31
N LEU A 601 12.80 -26.51 -6.32
CA LEU A 601 12.42 -25.09 -6.38
C LEU A 601 13.12 -24.35 -7.53
N VAL A 602 14.42 -24.60 -7.72
CA VAL A 602 15.18 -24.06 -8.86
C VAL A 602 14.57 -24.53 -10.17
N GLU A 603 14.31 -25.83 -10.32
CA GLU A 603 13.72 -26.41 -11.52
C GLU A 603 12.36 -25.78 -11.87
N ILE A 604 11.50 -25.57 -10.87
CA ILE A 604 10.21 -24.88 -11.08
C ILE A 604 10.44 -23.45 -11.57
N SER A 605 11.32 -22.67 -10.92
CA SER A 605 11.58 -21.28 -11.33
C SER A 605 12.17 -21.18 -12.75
N GLN A 606 13.04 -22.12 -13.13
CA GLN A 606 13.61 -22.18 -14.47
C GLN A 606 12.57 -22.57 -15.51
N ARG A 607 11.68 -23.52 -15.19
CA ARG A 607 10.55 -23.89 -16.04
C ARG A 607 9.62 -22.70 -16.26
N ASN A 608 9.32 -21.95 -15.20
CA ASN A 608 8.50 -20.74 -15.26
C ASN A 608 9.15 -19.64 -16.12
N LEU A 609 10.44 -19.37 -15.91
CA LEU A 609 11.21 -18.45 -16.76
C LEU A 609 11.14 -18.87 -18.24
N LYS A 610 11.30 -20.17 -18.53
CA LYS A 610 11.25 -20.70 -19.90
C LYS A 610 9.91 -20.40 -20.60
N VAL A 611 8.78 -20.47 -19.90
CA VAL A 611 7.48 -20.09 -20.48
C VAL A 611 7.49 -18.62 -20.93
N VAL A 612 8.05 -17.73 -20.13
CA VAL A 612 8.18 -16.31 -20.50
C VAL A 612 9.20 -16.11 -21.62
N GLU A 613 10.30 -16.86 -21.64
CA GLU A 613 11.30 -16.82 -22.72
C GLU A 613 10.70 -17.23 -24.07
N ASP A 614 9.95 -18.33 -24.10
CA ASP A 614 9.34 -18.85 -25.32
C ASP A 614 8.31 -17.83 -25.86
N PHE A 615 7.47 -17.28 -24.99
CA PHE A 615 6.52 -16.24 -25.37
C PHE A 615 7.20 -14.95 -25.86
N ALA A 616 8.31 -14.54 -25.23
CA ALA A 616 9.08 -13.38 -25.69
C ALA A 616 9.76 -13.63 -27.04
N ALA A 617 10.22 -14.86 -27.31
CA ALA A 617 10.76 -15.22 -28.62
C ALA A 617 9.69 -15.08 -29.72
N GLU A 618 8.48 -15.56 -29.46
CA GLU A 618 7.33 -15.46 -30.37
C GLU A 618 6.79 -14.03 -30.55
N ASN A 619 7.00 -13.16 -29.56
CA ASN A 619 6.48 -11.78 -29.54
C ASN A 619 7.60 -10.72 -29.47
N SER A 620 8.79 -11.06 -29.97
CA SER A 620 10.05 -10.29 -29.84
C SER A 620 10.02 -8.86 -30.40
N ARG A 621 9.02 -8.52 -31.21
CA ARG A 621 8.82 -7.16 -31.73
C ARG A 621 8.41 -6.16 -30.65
N TRP A 622 7.70 -6.61 -29.61
CA TRP A 622 7.14 -5.73 -28.59
C TRP A 622 7.34 -6.23 -27.16
N PHE A 623 7.59 -7.52 -26.96
CA PHE A 623 7.79 -8.11 -25.64
C PHE A 623 9.23 -8.58 -25.49
N LYS A 624 10.03 -7.84 -24.71
CA LYS A 624 11.47 -8.07 -24.58
C LYS A 624 11.88 -8.21 -23.12
N PHE A 625 12.96 -8.92 -22.83
CA PHE A 625 13.55 -8.89 -21.50
C PHE A 625 14.28 -7.56 -21.28
N LEU A 626 14.16 -7.01 -20.08
CA LEU A 626 15.01 -5.91 -19.64
C LEU A 626 16.47 -6.35 -19.54
N ALA A 627 16.71 -7.54 -18.99
CA ALA A 627 17.99 -8.24 -19.03
C ALA A 627 18.17 -8.95 -20.38
N ALA A 628 18.84 -8.29 -21.34
CA ALA A 628 19.00 -8.81 -22.69
C ALA A 628 19.79 -10.12 -22.74
N ASP A 629 20.92 -10.19 -22.02
CA ASP A 629 21.75 -11.40 -21.92
C ASP A 629 21.05 -12.48 -21.07
N LYS A 630 20.90 -13.67 -21.65
CA LYS A 630 20.30 -14.83 -20.99
C LYS A 630 21.07 -15.28 -19.74
N ALA A 631 22.39 -15.15 -19.74
CA ALA A 631 23.22 -15.62 -18.64
C ALA A 631 22.88 -14.91 -17.31
N ILE A 632 22.45 -13.66 -17.40
CA ILE A 632 22.17 -12.80 -16.25
C ILE A 632 20.66 -12.64 -15.97
N ARG A 633 19.77 -13.32 -16.69
CA ARG A 633 18.32 -13.24 -16.44
C ARG A 633 17.96 -13.87 -15.10
N SER A 634 17.17 -13.14 -14.33
CA SER A 634 16.50 -13.69 -13.14
C SER A 634 15.49 -14.77 -13.53
N SER A 635 15.46 -15.88 -12.82
CA SER A 635 14.39 -16.88 -12.92
C SER A 635 13.20 -16.60 -12.02
N THR A 636 13.32 -15.64 -11.09
CA THR A 636 12.27 -15.33 -10.12
C THR A 636 11.60 -14.01 -10.40
N SER A 637 12.35 -12.92 -10.58
CA SER A 637 11.78 -11.60 -10.86
C SER A 637 12.06 -11.24 -12.31
N VAL A 638 11.12 -11.58 -13.20
CA VAL A 638 11.31 -11.38 -14.64
C VAL A 638 10.86 -9.99 -15.03
N CYS A 639 11.82 -9.11 -15.30
CA CYS A 639 11.56 -7.76 -15.79
C CYS A 639 11.56 -7.70 -17.32
N LEU A 640 10.52 -7.09 -17.87
CA LEU A 640 10.18 -7.09 -19.29
C LEU A 640 9.96 -5.67 -19.76
N LEU A 641 10.34 -5.38 -20.99
CA LEU A 641 10.05 -4.16 -21.72
C LEU A 641 8.85 -4.39 -22.63
N ILE A 642 7.95 -3.40 -22.69
CA ILE A 642 6.91 -3.32 -23.71
C ILE A 642 7.35 -2.28 -24.73
N ASP A 643 8.01 -2.74 -25.79
CA ASP A 643 8.63 -1.86 -26.78
C ASP A 643 7.57 -1.03 -27.52
N GLY A 644 7.87 0.26 -27.68
CA GLY A 644 6.96 1.24 -28.26
C GLY A 644 5.85 1.75 -27.33
N PHE A 645 5.75 1.29 -26.07
CA PHE A 645 4.77 1.79 -25.11
C PHE A 645 5.39 2.79 -24.12
N SER A 646 4.62 3.85 -23.81
CA SER A 646 4.90 4.76 -22.69
C SER A 646 4.59 4.11 -21.34
N LYS A 647 5.02 4.73 -20.24
CA LYS A 647 4.66 4.27 -18.89
C LYS A 647 3.15 4.22 -18.68
N ASP A 648 2.40 5.17 -19.26
CA ASP A 648 0.95 5.24 -19.08
C ASP A 648 0.22 4.18 -19.91
N GLN A 649 0.69 3.87 -21.12
CA GLN A 649 0.17 2.75 -21.90
C GLN A 649 0.41 1.41 -21.18
N VAL A 650 1.57 1.23 -20.55
CA VAL A 650 1.85 0.04 -19.73
C VAL A 650 0.96 -0.01 -18.47
N LYS A 651 0.65 1.13 -17.83
CA LYS A 651 -0.34 1.19 -16.74
C LYS A 651 -1.74 0.82 -17.23
N GLN A 652 -2.13 1.25 -18.44
CA GLN A 652 -3.41 0.86 -19.03
C GLN A 652 -3.49 -0.64 -19.26
N MET A 653 -2.40 -1.27 -19.76
CA MET A 653 -2.32 -2.74 -19.86
C MET A 653 -2.54 -3.40 -18.49
N GLN A 654 -1.92 -2.87 -17.43
CA GLN A 654 -2.09 -3.38 -16.06
C GLN A 654 -3.55 -3.26 -15.61
N LYS A 655 -4.18 -2.08 -15.77
CA LYS A 655 -5.60 -1.86 -15.42
C LYS A 655 -6.51 -2.88 -16.11
N LEU A 656 -6.28 -3.17 -17.40
CA LEU A 656 -7.05 -4.19 -18.13
C LEU A 656 -6.87 -5.60 -17.55
N LEU A 657 -5.64 -5.99 -17.20
CA LEU A 657 -5.35 -7.30 -16.61
C LEU A 657 -5.92 -7.43 -15.19
N GLU A 658 -5.91 -6.35 -14.41
CA GLU A 658 -6.48 -6.29 -13.06
C GLU A 658 -8.01 -6.35 -13.09
N GLN A 659 -8.65 -5.61 -14.01
CA GLN A 659 -10.10 -5.66 -14.25
C GLN A 659 -10.57 -7.09 -14.59
N GLU A 660 -9.77 -7.81 -15.36
CA GLU A 660 -10.03 -9.21 -15.70
C GLU A 660 -9.66 -10.18 -14.58
N GLN A 661 -9.06 -9.71 -13.49
CA GLN A 661 -8.58 -10.51 -12.37
C GLN A 661 -7.64 -11.62 -12.83
N VAL A 662 -6.76 -11.32 -13.79
CA VAL A 662 -5.77 -12.27 -14.32
C VAL A 662 -4.35 -11.93 -13.91
N ALA A 663 -4.07 -10.70 -13.50
CA ALA A 663 -2.79 -10.33 -12.88
C ALA A 663 -2.96 -9.14 -11.94
N PHE A 664 -2.27 -9.20 -10.80
CA PHE A 664 -2.13 -8.11 -9.84
C PHE A 664 -0.66 -7.77 -9.60
N ASP A 665 -0.37 -6.48 -9.38
CA ASP A 665 0.93 -5.97 -8.92
C ASP A 665 2.13 -6.29 -9.83
N ILE A 666 1.90 -6.42 -11.15
CA ILE A 666 2.95 -6.74 -12.14
C ILE A 666 3.64 -5.52 -12.75
N GLY A 667 3.43 -4.32 -12.19
CA GLY A 667 4.10 -3.12 -12.65
C GLY A 667 5.62 -3.20 -12.50
N SER A 668 6.36 -2.64 -13.46
CA SER A 668 7.79 -2.40 -13.29
C SER A 668 8.05 -1.48 -12.09
N TYR A 669 9.26 -1.53 -11.54
CA TYR A 669 9.64 -0.59 -10.49
C TYR A 669 9.54 0.85 -10.99
N ARG A 670 9.21 1.81 -10.11
CA ARG A 670 8.94 3.21 -10.46
C ARG A 670 10.03 3.83 -11.35
N ASP A 671 11.28 3.55 -11.00
CA ASP A 671 12.47 4.13 -11.62
C ASP A 671 13.00 3.28 -12.79
N ALA A 672 12.38 2.11 -13.06
CA ALA A 672 12.72 1.26 -14.20
C ALA A 672 12.07 1.77 -15.51
N PRO A 673 12.57 1.32 -16.68
CA PRO A 673 11.94 1.60 -17.97
C PRO A 673 10.48 1.08 -18.05
N PRO A 674 9.64 1.61 -18.98
CA PRO A 674 8.27 1.14 -19.17
C PRO A 674 8.22 -0.37 -19.42
N GLY A 675 7.52 -1.08 -18.55
CA GLY A 675 7.61 -2.53 -18.56
C GLY A 675 6.73 -3.22 -17.54
N LEU A 676 6.82 -4.55 -17.54
CA LEU A 676 6.17 -5.42 -16.56
C LEU A 676 7.23 -6.15 -15.76
N ARG A 677 6.88 -6.51 -14.52
CA ARG A 677 7.70 -7.34 -13.64
C ARG A 677 6.85 -8.49 -13.14
N ILE A 678 7.14 -9.69 -13.64
CA ILE A 678 6.35 -10.90 -13.38
C ILE A 678 7.17 -11.82 -12.48
N TRP A 679 6.60 -12.17 -11.32
CA TRP A 679 7.18 -13.18 -10.45
C TRP A 679 7.01 -14.58 -11.06
N CYS A 680 8.12 -15.26 -11.24
CA CYS A 680 8.25 -16.61 -11.79
C CYS A 680 8.83 -17.60 -10.77
N GLY A 681 8.89 -17.21 -9.49
CA GLY A 681 9.38 -18.07 -8.41
C GLY A 681 8.54 -19.33 -8.21
N ALA A 682 9.05 -20.25 -7.39
CA ALA A 682 8.53 -21.62 -7.30
C ALA A 682 7.08 -21.74 -6.79
N THR A 683 6.56 -20.72 -6.12
CA THR A 683 5.16 -20.69 -5.65
C THR A 683 4.15 -20.40 -6.77
N VAL A 684 4.60 -19.89 -7.91
CA VAL A 684 3.80 -19.69 -9.11
C VAL A 684 3.77 -20.98 -9.91
N GLU A 685 2.56 -21.43 -10.25
CA GLU A 685 2.39 -22.65 -11.04
C GLU A 685 2.63 -22.32 -12.51
N THR A 686 3.36 -23.17 -13.23
CA THR A 686 3.71 -22.95 -14.65
C THR A 686 2.45 -22.71 -15.51
N LYS A 687 1.35 -23.41 -15.21
CA LYS A 687 0.06 -23.24 -15.90
C LYS A 687 -0.56 -21.85 -15.70
N ASP A 688 -0.31 -21.20 -14.57
CA ASP A 688 -0.79 -19.83 -14.34
C ASP A 688 -0.05 -18.85 -15.27
N LEU A 689 1.25 -19.05 -15.51
CA LEU A 689 2.01 -18.25 -16.46
C LEU A 689 1.60 -18.52 -17.91
N GLU A 690 1.40 -19.79 -18.27
CA GLU A 690 0.87 -20.19 -19.59
C GLU A 690 -0.50 -19.57 -19.87
N ALA A 691 -1.35 -19.45 -18.83
CA ALA A 691 -2.63 -18.77 -18.94
C ALA A 691 -2.48 -17.24 -18.99
N LEU A 692 -1.56 -16.65 -18.21
CA LEU A 692 -1.35 -15.20 -18.13
C LEU A 692 -0.84 -14.58 -19.44
N LEU A 693 0.14 -15.19 -20.10
CA LEU A 693 0.83 -14.55 -21.23
C LEU A 693 -0.10 -14.23 -22.43
N PRO A 694 -1.07 -15.09 -22.81
CA PRO A 694 -2.12 -14.71 -23.75
C PRO A 694 -2.93 -13.47 -23.34
N TRP A 695 -3.20 -13.29 -22.04
CA TRP A 695 -3.87 -12.07 -21.55
C TRP A 695 -2.98 -10.85 -21.67
N ILE A 696 -1.67 -10.97 -21.42
CA ILE A 696 -0.73 -9.87 -21.64
C ILE A 696 -0.70 -9.46 -23.12
N LYS A 697 -0.73 -10.43 -24.04
CA LYS A 697 -0.86 -10.15 -25.48
C LYS A 697 -2.16 -9.43 -25.80
N TRP A 698 -3.28 -9.90 -25.25
CA TRP A 698 -4.58 -9.25 -25.43
C TRP A 698 -4.56 -7.81 -24.93
N ALA A 699 -4.08 -7.56 -23.70
CA ALA A 699 -3.99 -6.21 -23.14
C ALA A 699 -3.07 -5.30 -23.97
N TYR A 700 -1.95 -5.83 -24.48
CA TYR A 700 -1.07 -5.10 -25.39
C TYR A 700 -1.82 -4.70 -26.68
N LEU A 701 -2.55 -5.62 -27.29
CA LEU A 701 -3.27 -5.36 -28.53
C LEU A 701 -4.40 -4.34 -28.33
N GLU A 702 -5.17 -4.44 -27.25
CA GLU A 702 -6.22 -3.46 -26.91
C GLU A 702 -5.66 -2.05 -26.75
N VAL A 703 -4.56 -1.89 -25.99
CA VAL A 703 -3.93 -0.57 -25.79
C VAL A 703 -3.31 -0.05 -27.08
N LYS A 704 -2.76 -0.95 -27.91
CA LYS A 704 -2.17 -0.59 -29.19
C LYS A 704 -3.22 -0.09 -30.18
N SER A 705 -4.34 -0.79 -30.35
CA SER A 705 -5.41 -0.37 -31.25
C SER A 705 -5.97 0.99 -30.85
N SER A 706 -6.24 1.21 -29.56
CA SER A 706 -6.69 2.51 -29.06
C SER A 706 -5.69 3.65 -29.31
N SER A 707 -4.40 3.34 -29.43
CA SER A 707 -3.34 4.34 -29.69
C SER A 707 -3.11 4.63 -31.18
N GLU A 708 -3.40 3.66 -32.06
CA GLU A 708 -3.31 3.82 -33.52
C GLU A 708 -4.53 4.59 -34.05
N ASP A 709 -5.72 4.31 -33.52
CA ASP A 709 -6.95 5.04 -33.86
C ASP A 709 -6.84 6.53 -33.47
N ALA A 710 -6.27 6.83 -32.29
CA ALA A 710 -6.03 8.20 -31.82
C ALA A 710 -4.95 8.98 -32.60
N LYS A 711 -4.17 8.32 -33.46
CA LYS A 711 -3.18 8.96 -34.37
C LYS A 711 -3.69 9.11 -35.80
N ALA A 712 -4.76 8.40 -36.16
CA ALA A 712 -5.38 8.44 -37.48
C ALA A 712 -6.52 9.48 -37.57
N GLU A 713 -7.09 9.88 -36.43
CA GLU A 713 -7.90 11.09 -36.23
C GLU A 713 -7.03 12.35 -36.11
#